data_AF-R6C4S3-F1
#
_entry.id   AF-R6C4S3-F1
#
_cell.length_a   1.000
_cell.length_b   1.000
_cell.length_c   1.000
_cell.angle_alpha   90.00
_cell.angle_beta   90.00
_cell.angle_gamma   90.00
#
_symmetry.space_group_name_H-M   'P 1'
#
loop_
_entity.id
_entity.type
_entity.pdbx_description
1 polymer ?
#
loop_
_entity_poly.entity_id
_entity_poly.type
_entity_poly.pdbx_seq_one_letter_code
_entity_poly.pdbx_strand_id
1 'polypeptide(L)'
;MTKQKKFITCDGNQAAAHISYMFSEVAAIYPITPSSTMAEYVDEWAAAGRKNIFGETVLVQEMQSEGGAAGAVHGSLQAGALTTTYTASQGLLLMIPNMYKIAGEFLPCVFHVSARTLASHALCIFGDHQDVMSCRQTGFAMLCEGSVQEVMDLAGVAHLSTIKSRVPFLNFFDGFRTSHEIQKIEMLENEDLAPLVDQKALAEFRERALSPNKPVARGMAENPDHFFQHRESCNPFYEAVPAIVEEYMNEINKITGRNYGLFNYYGAEDAERVIIAMGSVTEAAREAIDHLVANGEKVGLVSVHLYRPFSAKHFLAAVPKTATRIAVLDRTKEPGANGEPLYLDVKDCFYGQENAPLIVGGRYGLGSKDTTPAQILSVYENLALPTPKNHFTIGIVDDVTFTSLPQKEEIALGGEGMFEAKFYGLGADGTVGANKNSVKIIGDNTNKYCQAYFSYDSKKSGGFTCSHLRFGDHPIRSTYLVTTPNFVACHVQAYLHMYDVTRGLRKNGTFLLNTIWEGEELAKNLPNKVKKYFAENNITVYYINATKIAQEIGLGNRTNTILQSAFFRITGVIPVDLAVEQMKKFIVKSYGKKGEDVVNKNYAAVDRGGEYKQLTVDPAWASLEVEAAAANNDPAFINEVVRPINAQDGDLLPVSAFKGIEDGTWHQGTAKYEKRGVAAFVPEWNPETCIQCNKCAYVCPHAAIRPFVLDANEQAGANFPTLKAVGKQFDGMTFRVQVDVMDCLGCGNCADVCPGNPKKGGKALTMKPLETQLAEAANWTYCAENVKSKQHLVDIKANVKNSQFAQPLFEFSGACSGCGETPYVKLISQLFGDREMVANATGCSSIYSGSVPSTPYTTNEKGQGPAWANSLFEDFCEFGLGMELANKKLRNRLEEAMKAAIAAEGTPAEYKEAFQEWIDGRNDADKSKAAAEKIIPMVEAAKDKCSYCATIAEFKDYLIKRSQWIIGGDGASYDIGYGGLDHVIASGEDVNILVLDTEVYSNTGGQSSKATPLGAIAKFAASGKRVRKKDLGMIATTYGYVYVAQIAMGADQAQTLKAIREAEAYPGPSLVIAYAPCINHGLKAGMGKSQAEEAKAVECGYWHLWRFNPALEEEGKNPFSLDSKEPNWEGFQDYLKGEVRFASVMKQYPTEAADLFAACEDMAKKRYASYKRMAAMDWSEE
;
A
#
# COMPACT_ATOMS: atom_id res chain seq x y z
N MET A 1 10.85 -16.89 -44.99
CA MET A 1 10.30 -17.85 -44.01
C MET A 1 9.68 -17.02 -42.90
N THR A 2 8.39 -17.13 -42.65
CA THR A 2 7.71 -16.41 -41.55
C THR A 2 8.24 -16.95 -40.22
N LYS A 3 8.85 -16.09 -39.38
CA LYS A 3 9.32 -16.45 -38.04
C LYS A 3 8.13 -16.94 -37.23
N GLN A 4 8.26 -18.07 -36.53
CA GLN A 4 7.19 -18.60 -35.69
C GLN A 4 6.96 -17.64 -34.51
N LYS A 5 5.75 -17.10 -34.38
CA LYS A 5 5.38 -16.19 -33.29
C LYS A 5 5.46 -16.91 -31.94
N LYS A 6 6.11 -16.28 -30.96
CA LYS A 6 6.20 -16.77 -29.58
C LYS A 6 5.21 -15.99 -28.72
N PHE A 7 4.41 -16.71 -27.92
CA PHE A 7 3.44 -16.10 -27.02
C PHE A 7 3.83 -16.34 -25.57
N ILE A 8 3.54 -15.37 -24.72
CA ILE A 8 3.71 -15.45 -23.27
C ILE A 8 2.50 -14.84 -22.57
N THR A 9 2.16 -15.40 -21.42
CA THR A 9 1.14 -14.86 -20.52
C THR A 9 1.81 -14.07 -19.39
N CYS A 10 1.85 -12.74 -19.50
CA CYS A 10 2.55 -11.86 -18.56
C CYS A 10 1.77 -10.55 -18.29
N ASP A 11 2.24 -9.76 -17.32
CA ASP A 11 1.71 -8.41 -17.09
C ASP A 11 2.55 -7.32 -17.77
N GLY A 12 2.05 -6.08 -17.78
CA GLY A 12 2.73 -4.93 -18.37
C GLY A 12 4.11 -4.67 -17.75
N ASN A 13 4.24 -4.80 -16.42
CA ASN A 13 5.54 -4.66 -15.76
C ASN A 13 6.55 -5.71 -16.24
N GLN A 14 6.14 -6.97 -16.39
CA GLN A 14 7.02 -8.02 -16.91
C GLN A 14 7.40 -7.76 -18.37
N ALA A 15 6.47 -7.25 -19.19
CA ALA A 15 6.75 -6.87 -20.58
C ALA A 15 7.78 -5.72 -20.66
N ALA A 16 7.58 -4.63 -19.90
CA ALA A 16 8.51 -3.50 -19.85
C ALA A 16 9.89 -3.92 -19.35
N ALA A 17 9.95 -4.67 -18.24
CA ALA A 17 11.19 -5.22 -17.71
C ALA A 17 11.90 -6.12 -18.73
N HIS A 18 11.14 -6.94 -19.47
CA HIS A 18 11.67 -7.85 -20.47
C HIS A 18 12.45 -7.11 -21.56
N ILE A 19 11.86 -6.04 -22.09
CA ILE A 19 12.49 -5.20 -23.11
C ILE A 19 13.61 -4.34 -22.51
N SER A 20 13.38 -3.69 -21.36
CA SER A 20 14.38 -2.87 -20.69
C SER A 20 15.67 -3.64 -20.39
N TYR A 21 15.56 -4.90 -19.97
CA TYR A 21 16.69 -5.79 -19.73
C TYR A 21 17.56 -5.99 -20.99
N MET A 22 16.96 -6.00 -22.19
CA MET A 22 17.69 -6.21 -23.43
C MET A 22 18.68 -5.08 -23.71
N PHE A 23 18.29 -3.84 -23.45
CA PHE A 23 19.03 -2.64 -23.85
C PHE A 23 19.91 -2.04 -22.75
N SER A 24 19.77 -2.50 -21.51
CA SER A 24 20.41 -1.88 -20.35
C SER A 24 21.67 -2.65 -19.92
N GLU A 25 22.67 -1.93 -19.48
CA GLU A 25 23.86 -2.48 -18.80
C GLU A 25 23.76 -2.25 -17.29
N VAL A 26 23.20 -1.11 -16.89
CA VAL A 26 22.99 -0.71 -15.49
C VAL A 26 21.51 -0.39 -15.25
N ALA A 27 20.99 -0.76 -14.09
CA ALA A 27 19.69 -0.34 -13.60
C ALA A 27 19.83 0.21 -12.17
N ALA A 28 19.73 1.53 -12.01
CA ALA A 28 19.69 2.17 -10.69
C ALA A 28 18.23 2.34 -10.26
N ILE A 29 17.85 1.76 -9.13
CA ILE A 29 16.44 1.53 -8.79
C ILE A 29 16.10 1.94 -7.36
N TYR A 30 14.81 2.16 -7.11
CA TYR A 30 14.21 2.26 -5.78
C TYR A 30 12.76 1.75 -5.87
N PRO A 31 12.25 1.01 -4.86
CA PRO A 31 10.91 0.44 -4.95
C PRO A 31 9.79 1.43 -4.64
N ILE A 32 8.87 1.55 -5.60
CA ILE A 32 7.59 2.24 -5.41
C ILE A 32 6.47 1.50 -6.15
N THR A 33 5.35 1.25 -5.48
CA THR A 33 4.17 0.65 -6.15
C THR A 33 3.60 1.63 -7.18
N PRO A 34 3.18 1.19 -8.39
CA PRO A 34 3.17 -0.18 -8.91
C PRO A 34 4.36 -0.53 -9.83
N SER A 35 5.50 0.17 -9.75
CA SER A 35 6.66 -0.06 -10.62
C SER A 35 7.66 -1.08 -10.08
N SER A 36 7.66 -1.34 -8.76
CA SER A 36 8.64 -2.22 -8.09
C SER A 36 8.86 -3.56 -8.79
N THR A 37 7.81 -4.20 -9.30
CA THR A 37 7.92 -5.53 -9.92
C THR A 37 8.81 -5.53 -11.17
N MET A 38 8.94 -4.41 -11.89
CA MET A 38 9.88 -4.32 -13.01
C MET A 38 11.33 -4.50 -12.53
N ALA A 39 11.72 -3.75 -11.50
CA ALA A 39 13.04 -3.85 -10.90
C ALA A 39 13.28 -5.25 -10.32
N GLU A 40 12.26 -5.85 -9.69
CA GLU A 40 12.34 -7.20 -9.14
C GLU A 40 12.60 -8.26 -10.21
N TYR A 41 11.92 -8.18 -11.36
CA TYR A 41 12.19 -9.10 -12.47
C TYR A 41 13.61 -8.96 -13.01
N VAL A 42 14.10 -7.73 -13.13
CA VAL A 42 15.45 -7.44 -13.63
C VAL A 42 16.51 -7.99 -12.66
N ASP A 43 16.34 -7.80 -11.36
CA ASP A 43 17.22 -8.37 -10.32
C ASP A 43 17.21 -9.90 -10.34
N GLU A 44 16.02 -10.52 -10.38
CA GLU A 44 15.87 -11.98 -10.45
C GLU A 44 16.50 -12.58 -11.72
N TRP A 45 16.35 -11.93 -12.88
CA TRP A 45 16.94 -12.38 -14.13
C TRP A 45 18.46 -12.18 -14.19
N ALA A 46 18.97 -11.08 -13.63
CA ALA A 46 20.41 -10.85 -13.50
C ALA A 46 21.05 -11.91 -12.60
N ALA A 47 20.44 -12.19 -11.44
CA ALA A 47 20.87 -13.25 -10.52
C ALA A 47 20.80 -14.65 -11.15
N ALA A 48 19.86 -14.88 -12.08
CA ALA A 48 19.75 -16.12 -12.85
C ALA A 48 20.69 -16.20 -14.07
N GLY A 49 21.51 -15.16 -14.32
CA GLY A 49 22.50 -15.14 -15.39
C GLY A 49 21.96 -14.80 -16.78
N ARG A 50 20.74 -14.24 -16.89
CA ARG A 50 20.15 -13.84 -18.18
C ARG A 50 21.03 -12.80 -18.88
N LYS A 51 21.20 -12.93 -20.20
CA LYS A 51 22.03 -12.00 -20.98
C LYS A 51 21.20 -10.96 -21.73
N ASN A 52 21.68 -9.71 -21.72
CA ASN A 52 21.19 -8.61 -22.54
C ASN A 52 21.73 -8.74 -23.99
N ILE A 53 21.46 -7.76 -24.86
CA ILE A 53 21.93 -7.79 -26.26
C ILE A 53 23.45 -7.64 -26.40
N PHE A 54 24.14 -7.22 -25.33
CA PHE A 54 25.60 -7.10 -25.27
C PHE A 54 26.28 -8.38 -24.74
N GLY A 55 25.51 -9.41 -24.38
CA GLY A 55 26.04 -10.69 -23.91
C GLY A 55 26.38 -10.72 -22.41
N GLU A 56 25.93 -9.74 -21.64
CA GLU A 56 26.21 -9.58 -20.21
C GLU A 56 24.93 -9.52 -19.35
N THR A 57 25.09 -9.61 -18.04
CA THR A 57 23.99 -9.46 -17.07
C THR A 57 23.85 -7.99 -16.68
N VAL A 58 22.61 -7.51 -16.51
CA VAL A 58 22.36 -6.14 -16.03
C VAL A 58 22.89 -5.99 -14.60
N LEU A 59 23.63 -4.92 -14.34
CA LEU A 59 24.03 -4.53 -12.98
C LEU A 59 22.90 -3.75 -12.31
N VAL A 60 22.26 -4.36 -11.32
CA VAL A 60 21.18 -3.74 -10.55
C VAL A 60 21.73 -3.12 -9.26
N GLN A 61 21.42 -1.85 -9.02
CA GLN A 61 21.82 -1.13 -7.82
C GLN A 61 20.63 -0.43 -7.18
N GLU A 62 20.23 -0.89 -6.00
CA GLU A 62 19.26 -0.20 -5.14
C GLU A 62 19.90 1.04 -4.49
N MET A 63 19.22 2.18 -4.58
CA MET A 63 19.63 3.44 -3.93
C MET A 63 18.82 3.72 -2.66
N GLN A 64 19.11 4.82 -1.96
CA GLN A 64 18.38 5.21 -0.75
C GLN A 64 17.02 5.88 -1.03
N SER A 65 16.82 6.40 -2.24
CA SER A 65 15.60 7.06 -2.72
C SER A 65 15.63 7.16 -4.24
N GLU A 66 14.52 7.49 -4.87
CA GLU A 66 14.45 7.77 -6.31
C GLU A 66 15.32 8.97 -6.71
N GLY A 67 15.46 9.98 -5.85
CA GLY A 67 16.39 11.09 -6.09
C GLY A 67 17.84 10.61 -6.19
N GLY A 68 18.23 9.65 -5.32
CA GLY A 68 19.52 8.97 -5.41
C GLY A 68 19.65 8.09 -6.66
N ALA A 69 18.59 7.35 -7.02
CA ALA A 69 18.55 6.55 -8.24
C ALA A 69 18.73 7.42 -9.49
N ALA A 70 18.03 8.55 -9.59
CA ALA A 70 18.18 9.47 -10.73
C ALA A 70 19.60 10.04 -10.84
N GLY A 71 20.24 10.36 -9.72
CA GLY A 71 21.65 10.79 -9.70
C GLY A 71 22.60 9.68 -10.13
N ALA A 72 22.36 8.43 -9.71
CA ALA A 72 23.14 7.28 -10.14
C ALA A 72 22.95 6.97 -11.64
N VAL A 73 21.72 7.09 -12.16
CA VAL A 73 21.45 6.99 -13.60
C VAL A 73 22.26 8.04 -14.36
N HIS A 74 22.18 9.31 -13.94
CA HIS A 74 22.93 10.40 -14.55
C HIS A 74 24.44 10.14 -14.55
N GLY A 75 25.03 9.76 -13.41
CA GLY A 75 26.46 9.44 -13.30
C GLY A 75 26.90 8.26 -14.18
N SER A 76 26.09 7.19 -14.22
CA SER A 76 26.36 6.01 -15.04
C SER A 76 26.33 6.32 -16.55
N LEU A 77 25.36 7.13 -16.99
CA LEU A 77 25.28 7.61 -18.36
C LEU A 77 26.47 8.50 -18.73
N GLN A 78 26.90 9.39 -17.82
CA GLN A 78 28.10 10.20 -18.02
C GLN A 78 29.38 9.37 -18.14
N ALA A 79 29.47 8.27 -17.40
CA ALA A 79 30.55 7.28 -17.52
C ALA A 79 30.42 6.38 -18.76
N GLY A 80 29.35 6.57 -19.55
CA GLY A 80 29.16 5.93 -20.82
C GLY A 80 28.47 4.59 -20.76
N ALA A 81 27.71 4.24 -19.71
CA ALA A 81 26.92 3.00 -19.66
C ALA A 81 25.43 3.26 -19.93
N LEU A 82 24.79 2.45 -20.79
CA LEU A 82 23.35 2.53 -21.03
C LEU A 82 22.59 2.12 -19.78
N THR A 83 21.87 3.09 -19.22
CA THR A 83 21.30 2.97 -17.87
C THR A 83 19.80 3.24 -17.89
N THR A 84 19.03 2.39 -17.21
CA THR A 84 17.57 2.48 -17.06
C THR A 84 17.16 2.66 -15.61
N THR A 85 15.89 3.02 -15.39
CA THR A 85 15.26 3.01 -14.06
C THR A 85 13.76 2.72 -14.16
N TYR A 86 13.15 2.41 -13.01
CA TYR A 86 11.74 2.07 -12.87
C TYR A 86 11.15 2.89 -11.71
N THR A 87 10.10 3.67 -11.97
CA THR A 87 9.52 4.57 -10.95
C THR A 87 8.04 4.87 -11.21
N ALA A 88 7.40 5.63 -10.32
CA ALA A 88 6.01 6.09 -10.41
C ALA A 88 5.77 7.21 -9.39
N SER A 89 4.73 8.02 -9.57
CA SER A 89 4.18 8.94 -8.55
C SER A 89 5.25 9.81 -7.85
N GLN A 90 5.26 9.81 -6.51
CA GLN A 90 6.22 10.55 -5.68
C GLN A 90 7.67 10.27 -6.07
N GLY A 91 7.98 9.02 -6.41
CA GLY A 91 9.31 8.63 -6.83
C GLY A 91 9.75 9.36 -8.10
N LEU A 92 8.85 9.50 -9.07
CA LEU A 92 9.13 10.25 -10.30
C LEU A 92 9.35 11.74 -10.01
N LEU A 93 8.60 12.34 -9.06
CA LEU A 93 8.82 13.73 -8.64
C LEU A 93 10.24 13.96 -8.11
N LEU A 94 10.76 13.03 -7.31
CA LEU A 94 12.13 13.09 -6.78
C LEU A 94 13.20 12.98 -7.88
N MET A 95 12.87 12.44 -9.06
CA MET A 95 13.80 12.34 -10.19
C MET A 95 13.85 13.60 -11.06
N ILE A 96 12.84 14.48 -10.99
CA ILE A 96 12.70 15.67 -11.86
C ILE A 96 13.99 16.51 -11.95
N PRO A 97 14.70 16.84 -10.85
CA PRO A 97 15.91 17.65 -10.94
C PRO A 97 16.99 17.03 -11.83
N ASN A 98 17.19 15.70 -11.75
CA ASN A 98 18.16 15.00 -12.59
C ASN A 98 17.64 14.79 -14.01
N MET A 99 16.33 14.71 -14.25
CA MET A 99 15.78 14.64 -15.61
C MET A 99 16.19 15.86 -16.44
N TYR A 100 16.14 17.08 -15.89
CA TYR A 100 16.64 18.27 -16.59
C TYR A 100 18.11 18.16 -16.98
N LYS A 101 18.94 17.58 -16.11
CA LYS A 101 20.39 17.39 -16.36
C LYS A 101 20.63 16.34 -17.44
N ILE A 102 19.98 15.19 -17.33
CA ILE A 102 20.09 14.08 -18.29
C ILE A 102 19.66 14.54 -19.69
N ALA A 103 18.54 15.26 -19.80
CA ALA A 103 18.05 15.80 -21.07
C ALA A 103 18.94 16.93 -21.61
N GLY A 104 19.37 17.85 -20.76
CA GLY A 104 20.24 18.97 -21.14
C GLY A 104 21.64 18.55 -21.60
N GLU A 105 22.09 17.36 -21.21
CA GLU A 105 23.40 16.81 -21.55
C GLU A 105 23.32 15.73 -22.66
N PHE A 106 22.13 15.52 -23.24
CA PHE A 106 21.86 14.60 -24.34
C PHE A 106 22.35 13.17 -24.06
N LEU A 107 21.93 12.64 -22.92
CA LEU A 107 22.29 11.30 -22.45
C LEU A 107 21.17 10.30 -22.80
N PRO A 108 21.46 9.25 -23.59
CA PRO A 108 20.46 8.29 -24.04
C PRO A 108 20.07 7.35 -22.89
N CYS A 109 18.86 7.51 -22.38
CA CYS A 109 18.27 6.61 -21.39
C CYS A 109 16.75 6.45 -21.58
N VAL A 110 16.19 5.46 -20.88
CA VAL A 110 14.74 5.26 -20.79
C VAL A 110 14.34 5.09 -19.33
N PHE A 111 13.39 5.89 -18.86
CA PHE A 111 12.71 5.72 -17.59
C PHE A 111 11.41 5.00 -17.85
N HIS A 112 11.22 3.82 -17.28
CA HIS A 112 9.97 3.06 -17.39
C HIS A 112 9.06 3.40 -16.20
N VAL A 113 7.90 3.97 -16.49
CA VAL A 113 6.99 4.51 -15.48
C VAL A 113 5.63 3.83 -15.55
N SER A 114 5.23 3.21 -14.44
CA SER A 114 3.84 2.77 -14.29
C SER A 114 3.02 3.91 -13.68
N ALA A 115 2.51 4.78 -14.54
CA ALA A 115 1.94 6.10 -14.20
C ALA A 115 0.88 6.00 -13.09
N ARG A 116 1.07 6.81 -12.04
CA ARG A 116 0.35 6.71 -10.76
C ARG A 116 0.00 8.09 -10.21
N THR A 117 -1.19 8.15 -9.60
CA THR A 117 -1.73 9.27 -8.82
C THR A 117 -0.70 9.88 -7.86
N LEU A 118 -0.62 11.22 -7.82
CA LEU A 118 0.14 11.93 -6.81
C LEU A 118 -0.66 12.07 -5.50
N ALA A 119 0.03 11.97 -4.37
CA ALA A 119 -0.52 12.28 -3.06
C ALA A 119 -0.87 13.78 -3.00
N SER A 120 -2.15 14.07 -2.75
CA SER A 120 -2.68 15.45 -2.68
C SER A 120 -3.47 15.64 -1.38
N HIS A 121 -4.80 15.51 -1.42
CA HIS A 121 -5.65 15.42 -0.22
C HIS A 121 -5.52 14.04 0.47
N ALA A 122 -5.11 13.02 -0.28
CA ALA A 122 -4.85 11.67 0.20
C ALA A 122 -3.79 10.98 -0.67
N LEU A 123 -3.15 9.95 -0.11
CA LEU A 123 -2.31 9.02 -0.86
C LEU A 123 -3.17 8.08 -1.70
N CYS A 124 -2.78 7.85 -2.95
CA CYS A 124 -3.39 6.82 -3.80
C CYS A 124 -2.30 6.04 -4.53
N ILE A 125 -2.34 4.70 -4.44
CA ILE A 125 -1.36 3.85 -5.12
C ILE A 125 -1.71 3.58 -6.59
N PHE A 126 -2.91 3.97 -7.00
CA PHE A 126 -3.51 3.57 -8.27
C PHE A 126 -3.18 4.53 -9.43
N GLY A 127 -3.46 4.07 -10.65
CA GLY A 127 -2.96 4.64 -11.89
C GLY A 127 -3.75 5.82 -12.42
N ASP A 128 -3.05 6.91 -12.68
CA ASP A 128 -3.43 8.04 -13.53
C ASP A 128 -2.16 8.74 -14.03
N HIS A 129 -2.27 9.84 -14.78
CA HIS A 129 -1.13 10.51 -15.43
C HIS A 129 -0.60 11.72 -14.66
N GLN A 130 -1.00 11.96 -13.40
CA GLN A 130 -0.56 13.15 -12.65
C GLN A 130 0.97 13.24 -12.51
N ASP A 131 1.63 12.11 -12.33
CA ASP A 131 3.08 12.02 -12.19
C ASP A 131 3.81 12.34 -13.51
N VAL A 132 3.46 11.65 -14.60
CA VAL A 132 4.10 11.85 -15.90
C VAL A 132 3.82 13.25 -16.45
N MET A 133 2.64 13.82 -16.19
CA MET A 133 2.31 15.20 -16.58
C MET A 133 3.10 16.26 -15.80
N SER A 134 3.59 15.91 -14.60
CA SER A 134 4.51 16.77 -13.82
C SER A 134 5.93 16.81 -14.39
N CYS A 135 6.26 15.93 -15.34
CA CYS A 135 7.56 15.84 -16.00
C CYS A 135 7.59 16.40 -17.43
N ARG A 136 6.45 16.86 -17.98
CA ARG A 136 6.29 17.21 -19.40
C ARG A 136 7.22 18.32 -19.91
N GLN A 137 7.78 19.09 -19.01
CA GLN A 137 8.67 20.24 -19.26
C GLN A 137 10.17 19.92 -19.08
N THR A 138 10.51 18.71 -18.64
CA THR A 138 11.91 18.33 -18.29
C THR A 138 12.85 18.23 -19.48
N GLY A 139 12.30 18.12 -20.70
CA GLY A 139 13.05 17.78 -21.91
C GLY A 139 13.12 16.28 -22.22
N PHE A 140 12.48 15.43 -21.43
CA PHE A 140 12.32 14.02 -21.83
C PHE A 140 11.29 13.91 -22.97
N ALA A 141 11.58 13.05 -23.95
CA ALA A 141 10.55 12.54 -24.84
C ALA A 141 9.60 11.66 -24.02
N MET A 142 8.30 11.64 -24.34
CA MET A 142 7.28 10.90 -23.58
C MET A 142 6.52 9.99 -24.53
N LEU A 143 6.63 8.68 -24.31
CA LEU A 143 6.00 7.63 -25.11
C LEU A 143 5.00 6.85 -24.24
N CYS A 144 3.74 6.79 -24.66
CA CYS A 144 2.66 6.16 -23.93
C CYS A 144 2.17 4.86 -24.58
N GLU A 145 1.89 3.88 -23.73
CA GLU A 145 1.48 2.53 -24.10
C GLU A 145 0.14 2.17 -23.43
N GLY A 146 -0.86 1.80 -24.23
CA GLY A 146 -2.24 1.55 -23.81
C GLY A 146 -2.57 0.10 -23.47
N SER A 147 -1.72 -0.87 -23.81
CA SER A 147 -1.95 -2.29 -23.52
C SER A 147 -0.68 -3.04 -23.18
N VAL A 148 -0.79 -4.24 -22.60
CA VAL A 148 0.36 -5.09 -22.28
C VAL A 148 1.15 -5.46 -23.54
N GLN A 149 0.48 -5.63 -24.68
CA GLN A 149 1.13 -5.87 -25.97
C GLN A 149 1.87 -4.61 -26.47
N GLU A 150 1.27 -3.44 -26.34
CA GLU A 150 1.94 -2.17 -26.69
C GLU A 150 3.19 -1.96 -25.84
N VAL A 151 3.16 -2.31 -24.55
CA VAL A 151 4.34 -2.25 -23.68
C VAL A 151 5.47 -3.15 -24.20
N MET A 152 5.17 -4.35 -24.69
CA MET A 152 6.18 -5.23 -25.29
C MET A 152 6.75 -4.64 -26.59
N ASP A 153 5.93 -3.98 -27.39
CA ASP A 153 6.32 -3.53 -28.73
C ASP A 153 7.04 -2.17 -28.72
N LEU A 154 6.51 -1.21 -27.97
CA LEU A 154 6.91 0.21 -28.03
C LEU A 154 8.03 0.55 -27.05
N ALA A 155 8.22 -0.23 -25.98
CA ALA A 155 9.37 -0.05 -25.09
C ALA A 155 10.70 -0.16 -25.85
N GLY A 156 10.75 -1.02 -26.89
CA GLY A 156 11.92 -1.16 -27.77
C GLY A 156 12.13 0.08 -28.63
N VAL A 157 11.05 0.70 -29.11
CA VAL A 157 11.07 1.98 -29.84
C VAL A 157 11.69 3.08 -28.99
N ALA A 158 11.34 3.18 -27.71
CA ALA A 158 11.93 4.18 -26.80
C ALA A 158 13.45 3.99 -26.66
N HIS A 159 13.93 2.75 -26.46
CA HIS A 159 15.35 2.44 -26.33
C HIS A 159 16.15 2.66 -27.62
N LEU A 160 15.59 2.28 -28.77
CA LEU A 160 16.22 2.51 -30.06
C LEU A 160 16.27 4.01 -30.40
N SER A 161 15.18 4.73 -30.14
CA SER A 161 15.06 6.16 -30.42
C SER A 161 15.95 7.01 -29.52
N THR A 162 16.09 6.68 -28.22
CA THR A 162 16.96 7.42 -27.30
C THR A 162 18.43 7.30 -27.72
N ILE A 163 18.88 6.11 -28.15
CA ILE A 163 20.25 5.90 -28.63
C ILE A 163 20.52 6.77 -29.88
N LYS A 164 19.60 6.77 -30.85
CA LYS A 164 19.77 7.49 -32.12
C LYS A 164 19.64 9.01 -31.98
N SER A 165 18.66 9.47 -31.20
CA SER A 165 18.36 10.90 -31.04
C SER A 165 19.19 11.60 -29.97
N ARG A 166 19.73 10.83 -29.01
CA ARG A 166 20.35 11.30 -27.75
C ARG A 166 19.39 11.99 -26.77
N VAL A 167 18.10 12.06 -27.08
CA VAL A 167 17.08 12.62 -26.19
C VAL A 167 16.57 11.50 -25.29
N PRO A 168 16.58 11.65 -23.96
CA PRO A 168 16.10 10.63 -23.05
C PRO A 168 14.57 10.44 -23.14
N PHE A 169 14.09 9.22 -22.87
CA PHE A 169 12.69 8.86 -22.97
C PHE A 169 12.09 8.53 -21.59
N LEU A 170 10.90 9.05 -21.35
CA LEU A 170 9.97 8.61 -20.32
C LEU A 170 8.94 7.71 -21.00
N ASN A 171 9.13 6.40 -20.88
CA ASN A 171 8.24 5.38 -21.41
C ASN A 171 7.23 5.00 -20.34
N PHE A 172 5.93 5.19 -20.59
CA PHE A 172 4.93 5.03 -19.54
C PHE A 172 3.65 4.34 -19.97
N PHE A 173 3.05 3.67 -19.00
CA PHE A 173 1.79 2.94 -19.12
C PHE A 173 1.02 3.01 -17.81
N ASP A 174 -0.29 2.80 -17.88
CA ASP A 174 -1.18 3.05 -16.75
C ASP A 174 -0.91 2.09 -15.57
N GLY A 175 -0.62 2.66 -14.40
CA GLY A 175 -0.38 1.93 -13.16
C GLY A 175 -1.60 1.07 -12.78
N PHE A 176 -1.32 -0.18 -12.40
CA PHE A 176 -2.29 -1.27 -12.22
C PHE A 176 -3.01 -1.67 -13.50
N ARG A 177 -3.73 -0.74 -14.15
CA ARG A 177 -4.62 -1.03 -15.27
C ARG A 177 -3.93 -1.70 -16.45
N THR A 178 -2.68 -1.32 -16.71
CA THR A 178 -1.79 -2.00 -17.67
C THR A 178 -0.66 -2.73 -16.94
N SER A 179 -0.07 -2.09 -15.92
CA SER A 179 1.14 -2.64 -15.28
C SER A 179 0.92 -3.98 -14.56
N HIS A 180 -0.29 -4.25 -14.07
CA HIS A 180 -0.66 -5.48 -13.35
C HIS A 180 -1.75 -6.30 -14.06
N GLU A 181 -2.25 -5.84 -15.20
CA GLU A 181 -3.13 -6.64 -16.04
C GLU A 181 -2.30 -7.74 -16.70
N ILE A 182 -2.71 -8.99 -16.52
CA ILE A 182 -2.09 -10.14 -17.18
C ILE A 182 -2.79 -10.35 -18.51
N GLN A 183 -2.04 -10.39 -19.60
CA GLN A 183 -2.52 -10.75 -20.93
C GLN A 183 -1.63 -11.82 -21.58
N LYS A 184 -2.21 -12.59 -22.49
CA LYS A 184 -1.43 -13.37 -23.47
C LYS A 184 -1.03 -12.47 -24.63
N ILE A 185 0.28 -12.27 -24.79
CA ILE A 185 0.87 -11.37 -25.78
C ILE A 185 1.88 -12.11 -26.67
N GLU A 186 2.15 -11.56 -27.85
CA GLU A 186 3.30 -11.92 -28.67
C GLU A 186 4.57 -11.29 -28.06
N MET A 187 5.60 -12.11 -27.88
CA MET A 187 6.86 -11.75 -27.24
C MET A 187 7.95 -11.48 -28.28
N LEU A 188 8.69 -10.39 -28.11
CA LEU A 188 9.92 -10.10 -28.86
C LEU A 188 11.13 -10.68 -28.13
N GLU A 189 12.16 -11.08 -28.87
CA GLU A 189 13.43 -11.59 -28.32
C GLU A 189 14.62 -10.71 -28.71
N ASN A 190 15.77 -10.92 -28.06
CA ASN A 190 17.00 -10.16 -28.35
C ASN A 190 17.33 -10.15 -29.87
N GLU A 191 17.11 -11.26 -30.56
CA GLU A 191 17.38 -11.41 -32.01
C GLU A 191 16.46 -10.55 -32.90
N ASP A 192 15.29 -10.16 -32.40
CA ASP A 192 14.36 -9.29 -33.13
C ASP A 192 14.82 -7.83 -33.09
N LEU A 193 15.38 -7.39 -31.97
CA LEU A 193 15.66 -5.98 -31.70
C LEU A 193 17.15 -5.59 -31.80
N ALA A 194 18.07 -6.51 -31.53
CA ALA A 194 19.51 -6.23 -31.60
C ALA A 194 19.97 -5.71 -32.99
N PRO A 195 19.45 -6.20 -34.14
CA PRO A 195 19.81 -5.66 -35.45
C PRO A 195 19.39 -4.21 -35.70
N LEU A 196 18.43 -3.68 -34.92
CA LEU A 196 17.90 -2.32 -35.09
C LEU A 196 18.73 -1.26 -34.36
N VAL A 197 19.65 -1.66 -33.49
CA VAL A 197 20.51 -0.74 -32.73
C VAL A 197 21.42 0.02 -33.69
N ASP A 198 21.34 1.36 -33.67
CA ASP A 198 22.27 2.22 -34.39
C ASP A 198 23.67 2.14 -33.73
N GLN A 199 24.51 1.27 -34.28
CA GLN A 199 25.86 1.01 -33.78
C GLN A 199 26.75 2.25 -33.80
N LYS A 200 26.52 3.17 -34.75
CA LYS A 200 27.28 4.41 -34.82
C LYS A 200 26.89 5.33 -33.67
N ALA A 201 25.59 5.55 -33.46
CA ALA A 201 25.11 6.40 -32.38
C ALA A 201 25.52 5.85 -30.99
N LEU A 202 25.49 4.53 -30.83
CA LEU A 202 25.99 3.86 -29.63
C LEU A 202 27.49 4.09 -29.42
N ALA A 203 28.31 3.91 -30.46
CA ALA A 203 29.75 4.15 -30.37
C ALA A 203 30.06 5.62 -30.03
N GLU A 204 29.34 6.57 -30.62
CA GLU A 204 29.50 7.99 -30.30
C GLU A 204 29.07 8.33 -28.86
N PHE A 205 28.05 7.67 -28.31
CA PHE A 205 27.71 7.80 -26.90
C PHE A 205 28.89 7.40 -26.00
N ARG A 206 29.54 6.26 -26.29
CA ARG A 206 30.74 5.82 -25.56
C ARG A 206 31.91 6.77 -25.74
N GLU A 207 32.12 7.30 -26.94
CA GLU A 207 33.19 8.26 -27.19
C GLU A 207 33.01 9.57 -26.41
N ARG A 208 31.77 9.98 -26.16
CA ARG A 208 31.42 11.16 -25.37
C ARG A 208 31.44 10.91 -23.85
N ALA A 209 31.74 9.70 -23.38
CA ALA A 209 31.80 9.41 -21.94
C ALA A 209 32.93 10.19 -21.24
N LEU A 210 32.74 10.52 -19.97
CA LEU A 210 33.80 11.08 -19.14
C LEU A 210 34.91 10.06 -18.95
N SER A 211 36.11 10.38 -19.41
CA SER A 211 37.29 9.54 -19.29
C SER A 211 38.53 10.37 -19.00
N PRO A 212 39.40 9.97 -18.05
CA PRO A 212 40.67 10.66 -17.82
C PRO A 212 41.61 10.58 -19.04
N ASN A 213 41.37 9.66 -19.98
CA ASN A 213 42.14 9.54 -21.22
C ASN A 213 41.75 10.58 -22.27
N LYS A 214 40.55 11.18 -22.17
CA LYS A 214 40.02 12.25 -23.03
C LYS A 214 39.17 13.22 -22.17
N PRO A 215 39.77 13.94 -21.22
CA PRO A 215 39.01 14.66 -20.22
C PRO A 215 38.27 15.86 -20.81
N VAL A 216 37.02 16.05 -20.36
CA VAL A 216 36.18 17.22 -20.64
C VAL A 216 35.48 17.65 -19.35
N ALA A 217 35.02 18.89 -19.29
CA ALA A 217 34.19 19.40 -18.18
C ALA A 217 32.72 19.47 -18.60
N ARG A 218 31.79 19.16 -17.69
CA ARG A 218 30.33 19.21 -17.88
C ARG A 218 29.64 19.74 -16.63
N GLY A 219 28.44 20.28 -16.80
CA GLY A 219 27.66 20.87 -15.70
C GLY A 219 28.24 22.19 -15.18
N MET A 220 28.79 23.01 -16.09
CA MET A 220 29.36 24.32 -15.77
C MET A 220 28.28 25.32 -15.32
N ALA A 221 28.71 26.38 -14.65
CA ALA A 221 27.88 27.56 -14.40
C ALA A 221 28.05 28.56 -15.56
N GLU A 222 26.95 29.04 -16.11
CA GLU A 222 26.93 30.00 -17.22
C GLU A 222 26.26 31.32 -16.81
N ASN A 223 26.71 32.41 -17.44
CA ASN A 223 26.16 33.74 -17.24
C ASN A 223 25.01 34.04 -18.23
N PRO A 224 24.20 35.09 -17.99
CA PRO A 224 23.08 35.43 -18.87
C PRO A 224 23.44 35.81 -20.32
N ASP A 225 24.68 36.18 -20.60
CA ASP A 225 25.14 36.64 -21.92
C ASP A 225 25.24 35.53 -22.98
N HIS A 226 25.28 34.24 -22.58
CA HIS A 226 25.34 33.09 -23.49
C HIS A 226 24.46 31.90 -23.10
N PHE A 227 23.97 31.80 -21.86
CA PHE A 227 23.14 30.68 -21.43
C PHE A 227 21.92 30.45 -22.32
N PHE A 228 21.23 31.53 -22.72
CA PHE A 228 20.02 31.40 -23.53
C PHE A 228 20.35 30.82 -24.92
N GLN A 229 21.36 31.37 -25.59
CA GLN A 229 21.83 30.88 -26.89
C GLN A 229 22.28 29.42 -26.82
N HIS A 230 22.97 29.03 -25.74
CA HIS A 230 23.40 27.66 -25.53
C HIS A 230 22.24 26.72 -25.21
N ARG A 231 21.24 27.16 -24.45
CA ARG A 231 20.03 26.37 -24.16
C ARG A 231 19.22 26.06 -25.43
N GLU A 232 19.13 27.03 -26.34
CA GLU A 232 18.44 26.90 -27.64
C GLU A 232 19.23 26.07 -28.66
N SER A 233 20.53 25.83 -28.45
CA SER A 233 21.31 24.98 -29.37
C SER A 233 20.86 23.51 -29.35
N CYS A 234 19.96 23.14 -28.45
CA CYS A 234 19.37 21.81 -28.37
C CYS A 234 18.31 21.52 -29.44
N ASN A 235 17.72 22.56 -30.05
CA ASN A 235 16.49 22.45 -30.83
C ASN A 235 16.56 21.41 -31.97
N PRO A 236 17.64 21.32 -32.77
CA PRO A 236 17.73 20.33 -33.85
C PRO A 236 17.62 18.87 -33.38
N PHE A 237 18.04 18.56 -32.15
CA PHE A 237 17.91 17.22 -31.59
C PHE A 237 16.44 16.87 -31.32
N TYR A 238 15.67 17.81 -30.76
CA TYR A 238 14.25 17.62 -30.47
C TYR A 238 13.39 17.61 -31.73
N GLU A 239 13.69 18.45 -32.71
CA GLU A 239 13.00 18.49 -34.01
C GLU A 239 13.13 17.16 -34.77
N ALA A 240 14.22 16.42 -34.57
CA ALA A 240 14.45 15.12 -35.20
C ALA A 240 13.72 13.95 -34.52
N VAL A 241 13.35 14.07 -33.24
CA VAL A 241 12.76 12.96 -32.46
C VAL A 241 11.52 12.35 -33.12
N PRO A 242 10.50 13.13 -33.56
CA PRO A 242 9.29 12.54 -34.15
C PRO A 242 9.57 11.62 -35.34
N ALA A 243 10.46 12.02 -36.25
CA ALA A 243 10.81 11.22 -37.42
C ALA A 243 11.59 9.94 -37.04
N ILE A 244 12.49 10.04 -36.04
CA ILE A 244 13.23 8.88 -35.51
C ILE A 244 12.28 7.86 -34.86
N VAL A 245 11.32 8.33 -34.07
CA VAL A 245 10.34 7.45 -33.42
C VAL A 245 9.46 6.78 -34.47
N GLU A 246 8.98 7.53 -35.47
CA GLU A 246 8.19 6.97 -36.57
C GLU A 246 8.97 5.92 -37.38
N GLU A 247 10.26 6.15 -37.63
CA GLU A 247 11.15 5.16 -38.27
C GLU A 247 11.18 3.85 -37.48
N TYR A 248 11.42 3.90 -36.17
CA TYR A 248 11.50 2.69 -35.35
C TYR A 248 10.14 2.02 -35.13
N MET A 249 9.05 2.78 -35.02
CA MET A 249 7.69 2.20 -35.05
C MET A 249 7.46 1.43 -36.35
N ASN A 250 7.88 1.96 -37.49
CA ASN A 250 7.76 1.27 -38.77
C ASN A 250 8.60 -0.03 -38.83
N GLU A 251 9.78 -0.07 -38.22
CA GLU A 251 10.56 -1.32 -38.10
C GLU A 251 9.86 -2.35 -37.21
N ILE A 252 9.29 -1.93 -36.07
CA ILE A 252 8.47 -2.80 -35.23
C ILE A 252 7.23 -3.29 -35.96
N ASN A 253 6.59 -2.45 -36.77
CA ASN A 253 5.45 -2.83 -37.59
C ASN A 253 5.81 -3.94 -38.60
N LYS A 254 7.00 -3.89 -39.20
CA LYS A 254 7.50 -4.94 -40.10
C LYS A 254 7.74 -6.27 -39.40
N ILE A 255 8.23 -6.24 -38.16
CA ILE A 255 8.51 -7.45 -37.36
C ILE A 255 7.21 -8.09 -36.89
N THR A 256 6.30 -7.28 -36.35
CA THR A 256 5.14 -7.75 -35.59
C THR A 256 3.88 -7.92 -36.45
N GLY A 257 3.78 -7.14 -37.53
CA GLY A 257 2.57 -6.96 -38.34
C GLY A 257 1.51 -6.06 -37.69
N ARG A 258 1.82 -5.40 -36.56
CA ARG A 258 0.95 -4.41 -35.91
C ARG A 258 1.27 -3.02 -36.47
N ASN A 259 0.31 -2.11 -36.48
CA ASN A 259 0.48 -0.79 -37.09
C ASN A 259 0.50 0.30 -36.01
N TYR A 260 1.70 0.75 -35.66
CA TYR A 260 1.94 1.87 -34.76
C TYR A 260 2.42 3.11 -35.52
N GLY A 261 1.95 4.27 -35.08
CA GLY A 261 2.44 5.59 -35.48
C GLY A 261 2.51 6.50 -34.25
N LEU A 262 2.97 7.74 -34.43
CA LEU A 262 3.03 8.70 -33.32
C LEU A 262 1.64 8.98 -32.74
N PHE A 263 0.65 8.98 -33.65
CA PHE A 263 -0.78 9.10 -33.40
C PHE A 263 -1.49 8.08 -34.28
N ASN A 264 -2.36 7.25 -33.71
CA ASN A 264 -3.09 6.22 -34.45
C ASN A 264 -4.59 6.52 -34.49
N TYR A 265 -5.16 6.58 -35.69
CA TYR A 265 -6.60 6.68 -35.88
C TYR A 265 -7.29 5.31 -35.86
N TYR A 266 -8.47 5.22 -35.25
CA TYR A 266 -9.35 4.06 -35.28
C TYR A 266 -10.82 4.50 -35.33
N GLY A 267 -11.61 4.00 -36.28
CA GLY A 267 -13.04 4.29 -36.39
C GLY A 267 -13.52 4.39 -37.83
N ALA A 268 -14.67 5.03 -38.04
CA ALA A 268 -15.22 5.26 -39.38
C ALA A 268 -14.30 6.16 -40.21
N GLU A 269 -14.10 5.88 -41.50
CA GLU A 269 -13.27 6.73 -42.37
C GLU A 269 -13.83 8.16 -42.51
N ASP A 270 -15.15 8.32 -42.39
CA ASP A 270 -15.88 9.58 -42.47
C ASP A 270 -16.37 10.08 -41.09
N ALA A 271 -15.66 9.74 -40.00
CA ALA A 271 -16.07 10.14 -38.66
C ALA A 271 -16.25 11.66 -38.51
N GLU A 272 -17.32 12.05 -37.83
CA GLU A 272 -17.67 13.45 -37.56
C GLU A 272 -17.37 13.85 -36.11
N ARG A 273 -17.38 12.86 -35.19
CA ARG A 273 -17.09 13.01 -33.76
C ARG A 273 -15.90 12.12 -33.39
N VAL A 274 -14.86 12.74 -32.84
CA VAL A 274 -13.60 12.03 -32.54
C VAL A 274 -13.22 12.20 -31.06
N ILE A 275 -12.77 11.12 -30.43
CA ILE A 275 -12.10 11.17 -29.13
C ILE A 275 -10.58 11.24 -29.34
N ILE A 276 -9.88 12.02 -28.54
CA ILE A 276 -8.42 12.00 -28.45
C ILE A 276 -8.04 11.59 -27.03
N ALA A 277 -7.26 10.53 -26.89
CA ALA A 277 -6.90 10.00 -25.58
C ALA A 277 -5.55 9.29 -25.61
N MET A 278 -5.04 8.96 -24.43
CA MET A 278 -3.75 8.34 -24.23
C MET A 278 -3.83 7.25 -23.15
N GLY A 279 -3.00 6.21 -23.26
CA GLY A 279 -2.98 5.10 -22.31
C GLY A 279 -4.17 4.15 -22.49
N SER A 280 -4.48 3.38 -21.45
CA SER A 280 -5.34 2.19 -21.55
C SER A 280 -6.80 2.44 -21.92
N VAL A 281 -7.28 3.68 -21.79
CA VAL A 281 -8.65 4.04 -22.18
C VAL A 281 -8.87 3.89 -23.69
N THR A 282 -7.81 3.96 -24.50
CA THR A 282 -7.90 3.81 -25.94
C THR A 282 -8.47 2.44 -26.32
N GLU A 283 -8.10 1.38 -25.60
CA GLU A 283 -8.60 0.03 -25.85
C GLU A 283 -10.10 -0.11 -25.50
N ALA A 284 -10.54 0.42 -24.34
CA ALA A 284 -11.96 0.46 -23.98
C ALA A 284 -12.78 1.32 -24.96
N ALA A 285 -12.22 2.43 -25.44
CA ALA A 285 -12.88 3.29 -26.41
C ALA A 285 -13.04 2.61 -27.78
N ARG A 286 -12.10 1.75 -28.19
CA ARG A 286 -12.23 0.97 -29.44
C ARG A 286 -13.42 0.00 -29.37
N GLU A 287 -13.67 -0.64 -28.23
CA GLU A 287 -14.85 -1.50 -28.07
C GLU A 287 -16.16 -0.69 -28.16
N ALA A 288 -16.21 0.50 -27.57
CA ALA A 288 -17.36 1.40 -27.70
C ALA A 288 -17.57 1.87 -29.15
N ILE A 289 -16.48 2.16 -29.87
CA ILE A 289 -16.51 2.53 -31.30
C ILE A 289 -17.02 1.37 -32.15
N ASP A 290 -16.53 0.15 -31.92
CA ASP A 290 -16.97 -1.03 -32.66
C ASP A 290 -18.50 -1.22 -32.54
N HIS A 291 -19.04 -1.02 -31.33
CA HIS A 291 -20.48 -1.05 -31.09
C HIS A 291 -21.23 0.08 -31.82
N LEU A 292 -20.75 1.32 -31.75
CA LEU A 292 -21.39 2.48 -32.37
C LEU A 292 -21.35 2.41 -33.91
N VAL A 293 -20.21 2.06 -34.49
CA VAL A 293 -20.02 1.92 -35.95
C VAL A 293 -20.88 0.79 -36.50
N ALA A 294 -21.01 -0.33 -35.78
CA ALA A 294 -21.94 -1.39 -36.16
C ALA A 294 -23.41 -0.92 -36.20
N ASN A 295 -23.74 0.14 -35.45
CA ASN A 295 -25.05 0.80 -35.44
C ASN A 295 -25.14 2.02 -36.38
N GLY A 296 -24.16 2.23 -37.26
CA GLY A 296 -24.16 3.28 -38.29
C GLY A 296 -23.67 4.65 -37.82
N GLU A 297 -23.10 4.75 -36.62
CA GLU A 297 -22.59 6.02 -36.08
C GLU A 297 -21.20 6.37 -36.65
N LYS A 298 -21.01 7.65 -36.97
CA LYS A 298 -19.75 8.18 -37.54
C LYS A 298 -18.79 8.68 -36.47
N VAL A 299 -18.17 7.74 -35.77
CA VAL A 299 -17.28 8.01 -34.64
C VAL A 299 -15.89 7.45 -34.83
N GLY A 300 -14.90 8.05 -34.16
CA GLY A 300 -13.52 7.56 -34.18
C GLY A 300 -12.67 8.05 -33.00
N LEU A 301 -11.46 7.52 -32.91
CA LEU A 301 -10.48 7.77 -31.86
C LEU A 301 -9.13 8.09 -32.50
N VAL A 302 -8.40 9.05 -31.93
CA VAL A 302 -6.96 9.20 -32.12
C VAL A 302 -6.25 8.84 -30.81
N SER A 303 -5.52 7.74 -30.83
CA SER A 303 -4.62 7.33 -29.76
C SER A 303 -3.31 8.09 -29.86
N VAL A 304 -2.86 8.69 -28.74
CA VAL A 304 -1.57 9.38 -28.65
C VAL A 304 -0.52 8.43 -28.09
N HIS A 305 0.51 8.12 -28.88
CA HIS A 305 1.67 7.35 -28.41
C HIS A 305 2.82 8.30 -28.06
N LEU A 306 3.30 9.12 -29.01
CA LEU A 306 4.35 10.11 -28.73
C LEU A 306 3.72 11.42 -28.25
N TYR A 307 3.64 11.62 -26.93
CA TYR A 307 3.13 12.84 -26.32
C TYR A 307 4.14 14.00 -26.34
N ARG A 308 5.43 13.69 -26.17
CA ARG A 308 6.52 14.67 -26.27
C ARG A 308 7.69 14.12 -27.08
N PRO A 309 8.29 14.91 -28.00
CA PRO A 309 7.78 16.17 -28.53
C PRO A 309 6.42 16.02 -29.23
N PHE A 310 5.49 16.95 -29.00
CA PHE A 310 4.16 16.88 -29.61
C PHE A 310 4.22 17.36 -31.06
N SER A 311 4.14 16.44 -32.02
CA SER A 311 4.23 16.80 -33.43
C SER A 311 2.86 17.16 -34.03
N ALA A 312 2.55 18.47 -34.09
CA ALA A 312 1.32 18.98 -34.72
C ALA A 312 1.07 18.44 -36.14
N LYS A 313 2.11 18.31 -36.97
CA LYS A 313 2.01 17.75 -38.34
C LYS A 313 1.41 16.33 -38.34
N HIS A 314 2.03 15.40 -37.61
CA HIS A 314 1.60 14.01 -37.53
C HIS A 314 0.25 13.88 -36.82
N PHE A 315 -0.02 14.70 -35.79
CA PHE A 315 -1.31 14.74 -35.11
C PHE A 315 -2.45 15.13 -36.06
N LEU A 316 -2.33 16.28 -36.75
CA LEU A 316 -3.35 16.76 -37.69
C LEU A 316 -3.55 15.79 -38.87
N ALA A 317 -2.51 15.04 -39.26
CA ALA A 317 -2.62 14.00 -40.29
C ALA A 317 -3.41 12.77 -39.82
N ALA A 318 -3.39 12.46 -38.52
CA ALA A 318 -4.14 11.34 -37.95
C ALA A 318 -5.62 11.68 -37.69
N VAL A 319 -5.96 12.97 -37.50
CA VAL A 319 -7.35 13.40 -37.33
C VAL A 319 -8.08 13.40 -38.68
N PRO A 320 -9.24 12.71 -38.84
CA PRO A 320 -10.02 12.77 -40.07
C PRO A 320 -10.43 14.19 -40.41
N LYS A 321 -10.32 14.57 -41.69
CA LYS A 321 -10.74 15.91 -42.16
C LYS A 321 -12.24 16.17 -42.01
N THR A 322 -13.04 15.11 -41.85
CA THR A 322 -14.49 15.15 -41.60
C THR A 322 -14.84 15.42 -40.14
N ALA A 323 -13.87 15.36 -39.22
CA ALA A 323 -14.11 15.58 -37.80
C ALA A 323 -14.53 17.04 -37.58
N THR A 324 -15.76 17.24 -37.11
CA THR A 324 -16.29 18.57 -36.76
C THR A 324 -16.31 18.80 -35.26
N ARG A 325 -16.18 17.73 -34.47
CA ARG A 325 -16.29 17.76 -33.01
C ARG A 325 -15.31 16.79 -32.37
N ILE A 326 -14.59 17.26 -31.36
CA ILE A 326 -13.52 16.52 -30.69
C ILE A 326 -13.72 16.57 -29.17
N ALA A 327 -13.63 15.41 -28.51
CA ALA A 327 -13.46 15.33 -27.06
C ALA A 327 -12.04 14.86 -26.74
N VAL A 328 -11.32 15.62 -25.92
CA VAL A 328 -9.99 15.26 -25.41
C VAL A 328 -10.14 14.72 -24.00
N LEU A 329 -9.63 13.51 -23.75
CA LEU A 329 -9.72 12.86 -22.45
C LEU A 329 -8.35 12.86 -21.77
N ASP A 330 -8.28 13.54 -20.64
CA ASP A 330 -7.09 13.64 -19.80
C ASP A 330 -7.25 12.79 -18.53
N ARG A 331 -6.24 11.95 -18.26
CA ARG A 331 -6.18 11.13 -17.05
C ARG A 331 -5.45 11.86 -15.92
N THR A 332 -5.70 13.15 -15.75
CA THR A 332 -5.05 13.99 -14.73
C THR A 332 -5.99 15.11 -14.28
N LYS A 333 -5.59 15.85 -13.25
CA LYS A 333 -6.26 17.09 -12.83
C LYS A 333 -5.20 18.13 -12.47
N GLU A 334 -5.27 19.29 -13.10
CA GLU A 334 -4.48 20.48 -12.73
C GLU A 334 -5.43 21.52 -12.11
N PRO A 335 -5.59 21.56 -10.77
CA PRO A 335 -6.51 22.50 -10.13
C PRO A 335 -6.18 23.96 -10.48
N GLY A 336 -7.16 24.69 -11.02
CA GLY A 336 -7.01 26.10 -11.40
C GLY A 336 -6.46 26.34 -12.81
N ALA A 337 -6.06 25.30 -13.55
CA ALA A 337 -5.66 25.43 -14.94
C ALA A 337 -6.86 25.71 -15.86
N ASN A 338 -6.60 26.36 -17.01
CA ASN A 338 -7.62 26.61 -18.05
C ASN A 338 -8.04 25.33 -18.81
N GLY A 339 -7.44 24.19 -18.49
CA GLY A 339 -7.69 22.88 -19.07
C GLY A 339 -6.51 21.96 -18.81
N GLU A 340 -6.73 20.66 -18.97
CA GLU A 340 -5.71 19.65 -18.76
C GLU A 340 -4.67 19.57 -19.92
N PRO A 341 -3.48 18.98 -19.70
CA PRO A 341 -2.35 19.10 -20.62
C PRO A 341 -2.63 18.65 -22.05
N LEU A 342 -3.24 17.47 -22.28
CA LEU A 342 -3.49 16.98 -23.63
C LEU A 342 -4.56 17.84 -24.32
N TYR A 343 -5.61 18.24 -23.59
CA TYR A 343 -6.62 19.18 -24.08
C TYR A 343 -6.00 20.50 -24.56
N LEU A 344 -5.05 21.07 -23.80
CA LEU A 344 -4.38 22.32 -24.20
C LEU A 344 -3.51 22.14 -25.45
N ASP A 345 -2.73 21.05 -25.55
CA ASP A 345 -1.90 20.77 -26.73
C ASP A 345 -2.75 20.57 -28.00
N VAL A 346 -3.89 19.89 -27.89
CA VAL A 346 -4.83 19.70 -29.00
C VAL A 346 -5.42 21.03 -29.45
N LYS A 347 -5.84 21.89 -28.52
CA LYS A 347 -6.36 23.23 -28.87
C LYS A 347 -5.33 24.08 -29.58
N ASP A 348 -4.09 24.04 -29.12
CA ASP A 348 -2.99 24.78 -29.73
C ASP A 348 -2.79 24.37 -31.20
N CYS A 349 -2.81 23.06 -31.49
CA CYS A 349 -2.67 22.55 -32.87
C CYS A 349 -3.77 23.04 -33.83
N PHE A 350 -4.96 23.31 -33.33
CA PHE A 350 -6.09 23.81 -34.12
C PHE A 350 -6.26 25.34 -34.06
N TYR A 351 -5.50 26.04 -33.23
CA TYR A 351 -5.61 27.50 -33.10
C TYR A 351 -5.26 28.18 -34.43
N GLY A 352 -6.19 28.98 -34.95
CA GLY A 352 -6.04 29.69 -36.22
C GLY A 352 -6.18 28.83 -37.48
N GLN A 353 -6.50 27.53 -37.36
CA GLN A 353 -6.78 26.67 -38.52
C GLN A 353 -8.17 26.97 -39.10
N GLU A 354 -8.27 26.94 -40.44
CA GLU A 354 -9.55 27.03 -41.13
C GLU A 354 -10.37 25.75 -40.85
N ASN A 355 -11.68 25.91 -40.56
CA ASN A 355 -12.57 24.80 -40.21
C ASN A 355 -12.14 23.99 -38.97
N ALA A 356 -11.49 24.63 -37.99
CA ALA A 356 -11.18 23.99 -36.72
C ALA A 356 -12.43 23.37 -36.07
N PRO A 357 -12.38 22.11 -35.61
CA PRO A 357 -13.51 21.46 -34.97
C PRO A 357 -13.84 22.10 -33.62
N LEU A 358 -15.06 21.88 -33.14
CA LEU A 358 -15.41 22.19 -31.76
C LEU A 358 -14.67 21.21 -30.82
N ILE A 359 -13.82 21.73 -29.94
CA ILE A 359 -13.00 20.92 -29.02
C ILE A 359 -13.48 21.10 -27.58
N VAL A 360 -13.81 19.99 -26.92
CA VAL A 360 -14.12 19.93 -25.48
C VAL A 360 -13.14 19.02 -24.75
N GLY A 361 -12.87 19.30 -23.48
CA GLY A 361 -11.99 18.52 -22.60
C GLY A 361 -12.80 17.79 -21.52
N GLY A 362 -12.35 16.60 -21.15
CA GLY A 362 -12.94 15.80 -20.09
C GLY A 362 -11.88 15.05 -19.29
N ARG A 363 -12.15 14.85 -18.00
CA ARG A 363 -11.29 14.05 -17.09
C ARG A 363 -11.88 12.68 -16.81
N TYR A 364 -11.02 11.70 -16.66
CA TYR A 364 -11.40 10.32 -16.34
C TYR A 364 -10.33 9.62 -15.50
N GLY A 365 -10.68 8.46 -14.93
CA GLY A 365 -9.71 7.46 -14.52
C GLY A 365 -8.71 7.83 -13.41
N LEU A 366 -8.92 8.94 -12.69
CA LEU A 366 -8.06 9.34 -11.57
C LEU A 366 -8.07 8.27 -10.49
N GLY A 367 -6.90 7.92 -9.94
CA GLY A 367 -6.80 6.84 -8.94
C GLY A 367 -7.31 5.48 -9.41
N SER A 368 -7.12 5.14 -10.69
CA SER A 368 -7.73 3.96 -11.34
C SER A 368 -9.26 3.87 -11.21
N LYS A 369 -9.98 5.00 -11.17
CA LYS A 369 -11.44 4.97 -11.33
C LYS A 369 -11.80 4.20 -12.60
N ASP A 370 -12.63 3.16 -12.46
CA ASP A 370 -12.92 2.26 -13.59
C ASP A 370 -13.62 3.04 -14.71
N THR A 371 -13.08 2.92 -15.93
CA THR A 371 -13.57 3.66 -17.10
C THR A 371 -14.07 2.65 -18.12
N THR A 372 -15.39 2.47 -18.16
CA THR A 372 -16.04 1.42 -18.96
C THR A 372 -16.46 1.95 -20.33
N PRO A 373 -16.70 1.07 -21.32
CA PRO A 373 -17.23 1.49 -22.61
C PRO A 373 -18.54 2.27 -22.49
N ALA A 374 -19.41 1.92 -21.53
CA ALA A 374 -20.66 2.65 -21.29
C ALA A 374 -20.40 4.15 -20.99
N GLN A 375 -19.35 4.46 -20.24
CA GLN A 375 -18.94 5.84 -19.98
C GLN A 375 -18.38 6.52 -21.24
N ILE A 376 -17.65 5.80 -22.10
CA ILE A 376 -17.19 6.31 -23.40
C ILE A 376 -18.38 6.62 -24.32
N LEU A 377 -19.44 5.80 -24.31
CA LEU A 377 -20.67 6.10 -25.05
C LEU A 377 -21.30 7.43 -24.59
N SER A 378 -21.23 7.77 -23.29
CA SER A 378 -21.68 9.08 -22.80
C SER A 378 -20.85 10.25 -23.36
N VAL A 379 -19.56 10.04 -23.65
CA VAL A 379 -18.71 11.07 -24.28
C VAL A 379 -19.14 11.34 -25.72
N TYR A 380 -19.42 10.29 -26.51
CA TYR A 380 -19.90 10.46 -27.89
C TYR A 380 -21.30 11.09 -27.97
N GLU A 381 -22.17 10.78 -27.01
CA GLU A 381 -23.46 11.47 -26.88
C GLU A 381 -23.30 12.94 -26.51
N ASN A 382 -22.38 13.26 -25.58
CA ASN A 382 -22.05 14.64 -25.27
C ASN A 382 -21.59 15.39 -26.53
N LEU A 383 -20.74 14.78 -27.35
CA LEU A 383 -20.31 15.36 -28.63
C LEU A 383 -21.47 15.54 -29.63
N ALA A 384 -22.51 14.71 -29.57
CA ALA A 384 -23.69 14.84 -30.43
C ALA A 384 -24.63 15.99 -30.01
N LEU A 385 -24.55 16.49 -28.78
CA LEU A 385 -25.41 17.58 -28.30
C LEU A 385 -25.14 18.88 -29.07
N PRO A 386 -26.14 19.73 -29.35
CA PRO A 386 -25.90 21.02 -30.01
C PRO A 386 -24.81 21.87 -29.33
N THR A 387 -24.77 21.83 -28.00
CA THR A 387 -23.75 22.45 -27.15
C THR A 387 -23.17 21.39 -26.21
N PRO A 388 -22.11 20.68 -26.62
CA PRO A 388 -21.42 19.71 -25.77
C PRO A 388 -20.92 20.36 -24.48
N LYS A 389 -21.06 19.65 -23.35
CA LYS A 389 -20.45 20.05 -22.08
C LYS A 389 -18.93 20.01 -22.24
N ASN A 390 -18.25 21.09 -21.85
CA ASN A 390 -16.80 21.18 -21.75
C ASN A 390 -16.35 21.04 -20.28
N HIS A 391 -15.08 20.73 -20.06
CA HIS A 391 -14.49 20.47 -18.73
C HIS A 391 -15.24 19.42 -17.90
N PHE A 392 -15.76 18.40 -18.58
CA PHE A 392 -16.60 17.38 -17.96
C PHE A 392 -15.79 16.33 -17.20
N THR A 393 -16.48 15.47 -16.45
CA THR A 393 -15.93 14.27 -15.82
C THR A 393 -16.74 13.04 -16.22
N ILE A 394 -16.12 11.85 -16.23
CA ILE A 394 -16.80 10.55 -16.35
C ILE A 394 -16.37 9.61 -15.22
N GLY A 395 -17.22 8.65 -14.88
CA GLY A 395 -16.97 7.67 -13.81
C GLY A 395 -17.29 8.13 -12.40
N ILE A 396 -17.87 9.33 -12.22
CA ILE A 396 -18.34 9.87 -10.93
C ILE A 396 -19.70 10.56 -11.08
N VAL A 397 -20.36 10.83 -9.96
CA VAL A 397 -21.50 11.75 -9.88
C VAL A 397 -21.03 13.03 -9.20
N ASP A 398 -20.85 14.09 -9.99
CA ASP A 398 -20.51 15.41 -9.48
C ASP A 398 -21.77 16.28 -9.39
N ASP A 399 -22.41 16.20 -8.23
CA ASP A 399 -23.59 16.98 -7.85
C ASP A 399 -23.27 18.30 -7.14
N VAL A 400 -21.98 18.68 -7.09
CA VAL A 400 -21.51 19.94 -6.52
C VAL A 400 -21.20 20.95 -7.62
N THR A 401 -20.39 20.56 -8.59
CA THR A 401 -19.99 21.42 -9.72
C THR A 401 -20.62 21.01 -11.05
N PHE A 402 -21.44 19.96 -11.06
CA PHE A 402 -22.22 19.50 -12.23
C PHE A 402 -21.37 19.21 -13.47
N THR A 403 -20.12 18.79 -13.28
CA THR A 403 -19.20 18.48 -14.39
C THR A 403 -19.41 17.09 -14.96
N SER A 404 -19.97 16.14 -14.20
CA SER A 404 -20.11 14.76 -14.65
C SER A 404 -21.09 14.63 -15.82
N LEU A 405 -20.78 13.72 -16.74
CA LEU A 405 -21.72 13.24 -17.76
C LEU A 405 -22.67 12.19 -17.17
N PRO A 406 -23.85 11.97 -17.76
CA PRO A 406 -24.78 10.95 -17.29
C PRO A 406 -24.18 9.54 -17.28
N GLN A 407 -24.43 8.79 -16.20
CA GLN A 407 -24.11 7.37 -16.13
C GLN A 407 -25.08 6.56 -17.01
N LYS A 408 -24.57 5.47 -17.58
CA LYS A 408 -25.33 4.53 -18.42
C LYS A 408 -25.28 3.13 -17.83
N GLU A 409 -26.22 2.30 -18.23
CA GLU A 409 -26.18 0.88 -17.93
C GLU A 409 -24.96 0.22 -18.59
N GLU A 410 -24.36 -0.72 -17.87
CA GLU A 410 -23.25 -1.52 -18.36
C GLU A 410 -23.74 -2.53 -19.40
N ILE A 411 -23.04 -2.59 -20.53
CA ILE A 411 -23.39 -3.45 -21.67
C ILE A 411 -22.31 -4.50 -21.83
N ALA A 412 -22.71 -5.73 -22.15
CA ALA A 412 -21.82 -6.81 -22.53
C ALA A 412 -21.14 -6.52 -23.88
N LEU A 413 -19.94 -5.94 -23.83
CA LEU A 413 -19.08 -5.72 -25.00
C LEU A 413 -17.88 -6.69 -24.97
N GLY A 414 -17.23 -6.93 -26.11
CA GLY A 414 -16.12 -7.88 -26.24
C GLY A 414 -16.32 -9.01 -27.28
N GLY A 415 -17.46 -9.02 -27.97
CA GLY A 415 -17.75 -9.96 -29.06
C GLY A 415 -18.47 -11.25 -28.63
N GLU A 416 -19.06 -11.95 -29.60
CA GLU A 416 -19.72 -13.24 -29.35
C GLU A 416 -18.70 -14.27 -28.84
N GLY A 417 -19.04 -15.00 -27.77
CA GLY A 417 -18.21 -16.07 -27.22
C GLY A 417 -17.20 -15.66 -26.14
N MET A 418 -17.14 -14.39 -25.71
CA MET A 418 -16.30 -13.96 -24.59
C MET A 418 -16.79 -14.55 -23.25
N PHE A 419 -15.90 -15.28 -22.56
CA PHE A 419 -16.13 -15.75 -21.19
C PHE A 419 -15.65 -14.70 -20.20
N GLU A 420 -16.49 -14.34 -19.21
CA GLU A 420 -16.17 -13.30 -18.24
C GLU A 420 -16.51 -13.79 -16.82
N ALA A 421 -15.51 -13.79 -15.94
CA ALA A 421 -15.65 -14.32 -14.59
C ALA A 421 -15.21 -13.34 -13.50
N LYS A 422 -15.96 -13.34 -12.39
CA LYS A 422 -15.56 -12.70 -11.11
C LYS A 422 -15.32 -13.76 -10.04
N PHE A 423 -14.28 -13.55 -9.24
CA PHE A 423 -13.98 -14.39 -8.08
C PHE A 423 -13.79 -13.52 -6.84
N TYR A 424 -14.72 -13.65 -5.89
CA TYR A 424 -14.66 -12.98 -4.60
C TYR A 424 -13.91 -13.86 -3.60
N GLY A 425 -12.80 -13.35 -3.08
CA GLY A 425 -11.93 -14.04 -2.13
C GLY A 425 -11.48 -13.17 -0.96
N LEU A 426 -10.77 -13.77 -0.02
CA LEU A 426 -10.21 -13.12 1.16
C LEU A 426 -8.69 -12.91 1.00
N GLY A 427 -8.18 -11.75 1.42
CA GLY A 427 -6.75 -11.50 1.46
C GLY A 427 -5.99 -12.62 2.19
N ALA A 428 -5.06 -13.26 1.48
CA ALA A 428 -4.27 -14.43 1.88
C ALA A 428 -4.94 -15.82 1.85
N ASP A 429 -6.16 -15.98 1.31
CA ASP A 429 -6.79 -17.30 1.12
C ASP A 429 -6.18 -18.14 -0.03
N GLY A 430 -5.57 -17.47 -1.02
CA GLY A 430 -4.94 -18.07 -2.19
C GLY A 430 -5.76 -17.96 -3.50
N THR A 431 -6.92 -17.31 -3.50
CA THR A 431 -7.81 -17.10 -4.65
C THR A 431 -7.11 -16.39 -5.80
N VAL A 432 -6.48 -15.25 -5.53
CA VAL A 432 -5.71 -14.49 -6.53
C VAL A 432 -4.60 -15.35 -7.16
N GLY A 433 -3.86 -16.10 -6.33
CA GLY A 433 -2.79 -16.98 -6.81
C GLY A 433 -3.31 -18.11 -7.71
N ALA A 434 -4.43 -18.73 -7.33
CA ALA A 434 -5.10 -19.72 -8.15
C ALA A 434 -5.55 -19.13 -9.49
N ASN A 435 -6.13 -17.93 -9.48
CA ASN A 435 -6.58 -17.26 -10.71
C ASN A 435 -5.43 -16.85 -11.64
N LYS A 436 -4.30 -16.36 -11.10
CA LYS A 436 -3.07 -16.13 -11.88
C LYS A 436 -2.60 -17.44 -12.54
N ASN A 437 -2.67 -18.56 -11.83
CA ASN A 437 -2.33 -19.87 -12.39
C ASN A 437 -3.35 -20.31 -13.45
N SER A 438 -4.65 -20.12 -13.24
CA SER A 438 -5.69 -20.47 -14.21
C SER A 438 -5.49 -19.75 -15.54
N VAL A 439 -5.20 -18.44 -15.50
CA VAL A 439 -4.94 -17.66 -16.72
C VAL A 439 -3.71 -18.14 -17.47
N LYS A 440 -2.64 -18.52 -16.76
CA LYS A 440 -1.45 -19.13 -17.37
C LYS A 440 -1.72 -20.51 -17.95
N ILE A 441 -2.47 -21.37 -17.24
CA ILE A 441 -2.85 -22.70 -17.75
C ILE A 441 -3.63 -22.56 -19.05
N ILE A 442 -4.62 -21.66 -19.11
CA ILE A 442 -5.42 -21.45 -20.32
C ILE A 442 -4.59 -20.80 -21.43
N GLY A 443 -3.84 -19.74 -21.12
CA GLY A 443 -3.05 -18.99 -22.10
C GLY A 443 -1.92 -19.81 -22.74
N ASP A 444 -1.22 -20.61 -21.95
CA ASP A 444 -0.03 -21.35 -22.39
C ASP A 444 -0.38 -22.69 -23.06
N ASN A 445 -1.61 -23.20 -22.90
CA ASN A 445 -2.01 -24.52 -23.41
C ASN A 445 -3.17 -24.47 -24.42
N THR A 446 -3.66 -23.29 -24.78
CA THR A 446 -4.71 -23.11 -25.79
C THR A 446 -4.40 -21.94 -26.73
N ASN A 447 -5.19 -21.80 -27.80
CA ASN A 447 -5.12 -20.64 -28.70
C ASN A 447 -5.96 -19.44 -28.23
N LYS A 448 -6.65 -19.55 -27.09
CA LYS A 448 -7.46 -18.45 -26.56
C LYS A 448 -6.58 -17.30 -26.12
N TYR A 449 -7.09 -16.09 -26.29
CA TYR A 449 -6.61 -14.92 -25.57
C TYR A 449 -7.13 -14.99 -24.14
N CYS A 450 -6.31 -14.56 -23.20
CA CYS A 450 -6.67 -14.54 -21.79
C CYS A 450 -6.26 -13.19 -21.19
N GLN A 451 -7.11 -12.72 -20.27
CA GLN A 451 -6.89 -11.51 -19.50
C GLN A 451 -7.20 -11.79 -18.02
N ALA A 452 -6.40 -11.23 -17.12
CA ALA A 452 -6.74 -11.17 -15.70
C ALA A 452 -6.37 -9.82 -15.10
N TYR A 453 -7.28 -9.28 -14.30
CA TYR A 453 -7.07 -8.13 -13.43
C TYR A 453 -7.50 -8.48 -12.00
N PHE A 454 -6.82 -7.93 -11.01
CA PHE A 454 -7.06 -8.23 -9.60
C PHE A 454 -7.29 -6.94 -8.83
N SER A 455 -8.47 -6.78 -8.25
CA SER A 455 -8.79 -5.72 -7.31
C SER A 455 -8.47 -6.19 -5.89
N TYR A 456 -7.71 -5.37 -5.16
CA TYR A 456 -7.27 -5.64 -3.80
C TYR A 456 -7.75 -4.53 -2.87
N ASP A 457 -8.13 -4.92 -1.66
CA ASP A 457 -8.29 -4.01 -0.53
C ASP A 457 -6.92 -3.52 -0.03
N SER A 458 -6.90 -2.33 0.56
CA SER A 458 -5.79 -1.74 1.32
C SER A 458 -5.39 -2.60 2.54
N LYS A 459 -6.33 -3.37 3.10
CA LYS A 459 -6.09 -4.25 4.25
C LYS A 459 -5.17 -5.42 3.88
N LYS A 460 -4.01 -5.50 4.54
CA LYS A 460 -2.98 -6.51 4.24
C LYS A 460 -3.39 -7.95 4.53
N SER A 461 -4.29 -8.18 5.47
CA SER A 461 -4.80 -9.51 5.81
C SER A 461 -6.29 -9.47 6.04
N GLY A 462 -7.00 -10.46 5.51
CA GLY A 462 -8.46 -10.57 5.64
C GLY A 462 -9.24 -9.47 4.89
N GLY A 463 -8.60 -8.74 3.98
CA GLY A 463 -9.24 -7.73 3.14
C GLY A 463 -10.04 -8.36 2.01
N PHE A 464 -10.88 -7.56 1.36
CA PHE A 464 -11.59 -7.97 0.15
C PHE A 464 -10.63 -8.19 -1.03
N THR A 465 -10.90 -9.19 -1.86
CA THR A 465 -10.25 -9.34 -3.17
C THR A 465 -11.28 -9.75 -4.22
N CYS A 466 -11.21 -9.15 -5.41
CA CYS A 466 -12.01 -9.56 -6.56
C CYS A 466 -11.09 -9.80 -7.76
N SER A 467 -11.12 -11.00 -8.32
CA SER A 467 -10.40 -11.32 -9.57
C SER A 467 -11.36 -11.20 -10.76
N HIS A 468 -10.94 -10.53 -11.82
CA HIS A 468 -11.69 -10.31 -13.05
C HIS A 468 -10.95 -11.01 -14.19
N LEU A 469 -11.54 -12.08 -14.72
CA LEU A 469 -10.92 -12.94 -15.73
C LEU A 469 -11.74 -12.89 -17.02
N ARG A 470 -11.06 -12.81 -18.17
CA ARG A 470 -11.67 -12.93 -19.49
C ARG A 470 -10.94 -13.94 -20.36
N PHE A 471 -11.69 -14.70 -21.16
CA PHE A 471 -11.15 -15.63 -22.15
C PHE A 471 -11.96 -15.54 -23.44
N GLY A 472 -11.27 -15.48 -24.58
CA GLY A 472 -11.94 -15.37 -25.88
C GLY A 472 -11.07 -15.87 -27.03
N ASP A 473 -11.68 -16.04 -28.19
CA ASP A 473 -10.99 -16.46 -29.41
C ASP A 473 -10.46 -15.25 -30.23
N HIS A 474 -10.80 -14.03 -29.79
CA HIS A 474 -10.31 -12.75 -30.32
C HIS A 474 -9.50 -11.98 -29.26
N PRO A 475 -8.62 -11.05 -29.68
CA PRO A 475 -7.88 -10.20 -28.75
C PRO A 475 -8.81 -9.46 -27.78
N ILE A 476 -8.43 -9.41 -26.51
CA ILE A 476 -9.23 -8.81 -25.43
C ILE A 476 -8.75 -7.37 -25.24
N ARG A 477 -9.62 -6.39 -25.52
CA ARG A 477 -9.35 -4.95 -25.36
C ARG A 477 -9.96 -4.35 -24.10
N SER A 478 -10.55 -5.19 -23.26
CA SER A 478 -11.40 -4.76 -22.16
C SER A 478 -10.58 -4.30 -20.95
N THR A 479 -9.94 -3.13 -21.06
CA THR A 479 -9.10 -2.50 -20.02
C THR A 479 -9.92 -1.85 -18.90
N TYR A 480 -10.99 -2.53 -18.48
CA TYR A 480 -11.92 -2.16 -17.40
C TYR A 480 -12.28 -3.42 -16.60
N LEU A 481 -12.90 -3.25 -15.42
CA LEU A 481 -13.33 -4.40 -14.61
C LEU A 481 -14.38 -5.22 -15.37
N VAL A 482 -14.52 -6.51 -15.06
CA VAL A 482 -15.67 -7.29 -15.56
C VAL A 482 -16.94 -6.68 -14.95
N THR A 483 -17.81 -6.07 -15.75
CA THR A 483 -19.08 -5.48 -15.28
C THR A 483 -20.26 -6.41 -15.50
N THR A 484 -20.21 -7.27 -16.53
CA THR A 484 -21.28 -8.21 -16.89
C THR A 484 -20.83 -9.69 -16.86
N PRO A 485 -20.42 -10.26 -15.72
CA PRO A 485 -19.91 -11.64 -15.69
C PRO A 485 -20.97 -12.67 -16.11
N ASN A 486 -20.54 -13.75 -16.78
CA ASN A 486 -21.35 -14.96 -16.97
C ASN A 486 -21.04 -16.06 -15.94
N PHE A 487 -19.92 -15.93 -15.21
CA PHE A 487 -19.59 -16.79 -14.08
C PHE A 487 -19.16 -15.97 -12.86
N VAL A 488 -19.68 -16.31 -11.69
CA VAL A 488 -19.27 -15.71 -10.41
C VAL A 488 -18.92 -16.82 -9.42
N ALA A 489 -17.78 -16.71 -8.74
CA ALA A 489 -17.46 -17.53 -7.59
C ALA A 489 -17.32 -16.68 -6.32
N CYS A 490 -17.96 -17.13 -5.24
CA CYS A 490 -17.87 -16.56 -3.90
C CYS A 490 -17.18 -17.55 -2.98
N HIS A 491 -15.90 -17.32 -2.68
CA HIS A 491 -15.08 -18.26 -1.90
C HIS A 491 -15.24 -18.08 -0.37
N VAL A 492 -15.98 -17.05 0.05
CA VAL A 492 -16.19 -16.69 1.46
C VAL A 492 -17.69 -16.56 1.71
N GLN A 493 -18.29 -17.46 2.49
CA GLN A 493 -19.75 -17.46 2.69
C GLN A 493 -20.29 -16.16 3.33
N ALA A 494 -19.52 -15.50 4.19
CA ALA A 494 -19.91 -14.26 4.85
C ALA A 494 -20.18 -13.12 3.85
N TYR A 495 -19.53 -13.15 2.68
CA TYR A 495 -19.65 -12.10 1.66
C TYR A 495 -21.06 -11.99 1.06
N LEU A 496 -21.88 -13.03 1.17
CA LEU A 496 -23.28 -12.99 0.76
C LEU A 496 -24.10 -11.91 1.51
N HIS A 497 -23.68 -11.57 2.73
CA HIS A 497 -24.33 -10.54 3.55
C HIS A 497 -23.57 -9.20 3.56
N MET A 498 -22.31 -9.18 3.10
CA MET A 498 -21.45 -8.00 3.16
C MET A 498 -21.35 -7.25 1.83
N TYR A 499 -21.42 -7.97 0.70
CA TYR A 499 -21.17 -7.41 -0.63
C TYR A 499 -22.27 -7.83 -1.61
N ASP A 500 -22.48 -7.02 -2.65
CA ASP A 500 -23.34 -7.41 -3.78
C ASP A 500 -22.61 -8.35 -4.74
N VAL A 501 -22.42 -9.60 -4.31
CA VAL A 501 -21.72 -10.63 -5.11
C VAL A 501 -22.47 -10.99 -6.40
N THR A 502 -23.74 -10.61 -6.52
CA THR A 502 -24.59 -10.84 -7.71
C THR A 502 -24.50 -9.71 -8.75
N ARG A 503 -23.85 -8.58 -8.43
CA ARG A 503 -23.81 -7.39 -9.30
C ARG A 503 -23.31 -7.69 -10.72
N GLY A 504 -24.23 -7.50 -11.67
CA GLY A 504 -23.99 -7.63 -13.11
C GLY A 504 -23.99 -9.06 -13.65
N LEU A 505 -24.24 -10.08 -12.81
CA LEU A 505 -24.28 -11.48 -13.27
C LEU A 505 -25.38 -11.68 -14.31
N ARG A 506 -24.99 -12.03 -15.54
CA ARG A 506 -25.93 -12.15 -16.66
C ARG A 506 -27.03 -13.18 -16.39
N LYS A 507 -28.19 -12.97 -17.03
CA LYS A 507 -29.26 -13.96 -17.11
C LYS A 507 -28.73 -15.29 -17.65
N ASN A 508 -29.15 -16.41 -17.05
CA ASN A 508 -28.63 -17.76 -17.30
C ASN A 508 -27.15 -17.96 -16.94
N GLY A 509 -26.56 -17.05 -16.14
CA GLY A 509 -25.20 -17.19 -15.65
C GLY A 509 -25.04 -18.28 -14.59
N THR A 510 -23.80 -18.51 -14.19
CA THR A 510 -23.43 -19.55 -13.21
C THR A 510 -22.82 -18.93 -11.95
N PHE A 511 -23.19 -19.46 -10.79
CA PHE A 511 -22.68 -19.05 -9.48
C PHE A 511 -22.07 -20.23 -8.72
N LEU A 512 -20.87 -20.08 -8.17
CA LEU A 512 -20.20 -21.07 -7.31
C LEU A 512 -20.00 -20.52 -5.90
N LEU A 513 -20.49 -21.22 -4.87
CA LEU A 513 -20.34 -20.83 -3.47
C LEU A 513 -19.47 -21.83 -2.69
N ASN A 514 -18.44 -21.34 -2.00
CA ASN A 514 -17.78 -22.10 -0.93
C ASN A 514 -18.53 -21.88 0.39
N THR A 515 -19.10 -22.93 0.97
CA THR A 515 -19.92 -22.84 2.19
C THR A 515 -19.88 -24.14 2.98
N ILE A 516 -20.08 -24.03 4.30
CA ILE A 516 -20.28 -25.19 5.18
C ILE A 516 -21.72 -25.71 5.19
N TRP A 517 -22.67 -24.91 4.70
CA TRP A 517 -24.10 -25.27 4.69
C TRP A 517 -24.42 -26.21 3.53
N GLU A 518 -25.33 -27.17 3.76
CA GLU A 518 -25.74 -28.14 2.74
C GLU A 518 -27.26 -28.16 2.52
N GLY A 519 -27.70 -28.37 1.27
CA GLY A 519 -29.11 -28.59 0.94
C GLY A 519 -30.07 -27.51 1.46
N GLU A 520 -31.06 -27.93 2.26
CA GLU A 520 -32.06 -27.04 2.85
C GLU A 520 -31.45 -26.00 3.82
N GLU A 521 -30.35 -26.35 4.51
CA GLU A 521 -29.66 -25.42 5.40
C GLU A 521 -29.08 -24.25 4.60
N LEU A 522 -28.47 -24.53 3.44
CA LEU A 522 -27.97 -23.49 2.54
C LEU A 522 -29.13 -22.61 2.04
N ALA A 523 -30.21 -23.24 1.58
CA ALA A 523 -31.40 -22.51 1.13
C ALA A 523 -31.97 -21.62 2.25
N LYS A 524 -31.95 -22.07 3.51
CA LYS A 524 -32.43 -21.26 4.64
C LYS A 524 -31.54 -20.04 4.90
N ASN A 525 -30.21 -20.21 4.87
CA ASN A 525 -29.25 -19.16 5.23
C ASN A 525 -28.94 -18.16 4.11
N LEU A 526 -29.27 -18.45 2.85
CA LEU A 526 -29.10 -17.48 1.75
C LEU A 526 -29.95 -16.22 1.97
N PRO A 527 -29.41 -15.00 1.80
CA PRO A 527 -30.18 -13.77 1.89
C PRO A 527 -31.29 -13.70 0.82
N ASN A 528 -32.44 -13.10 1.16
CA ASN A 528 -33.57 -12.99 0.23
C ASN A 528 -33.21 -12.22 -1.05
N LYS A 529 -32.35 -11.20 -0.97
CA LYS A 529 -31.83 -10.47 -2.15
C LYS A 529 -31.16 -11.41 -3.16
N VAL A 530 -30.32 -12.33 -2.67
CA VAL A 530 -29.58 -13.29 -3.49
C VAL A 530 -30.52 -14.36 -4.06
N LYS A 531 -31.42 -14.91 -3.24
CA LYS A 531 -32.43 -15.88 -3.68
C LYS A 531 -33.30 -15.33 -4.81
N LYS A 532 -33.80 -14.11 -4.62
CA LYS A 532 -34.62 -13.40 -5.60
C LYS A 532 -33.87 -13.22 -6.91
N TYR A 533 -32.63 -12.73 -6.85
CA TYR A 533 -31.79 -12.56 -8.03
C TYR A 533 -31.59 -13.88 -8.79
N PHE A 534 -31.30 -14.98 -8.08
CA PHE A 534 -31.09 -16.29 -8.70
C PHE A 534 -32.33 -16.77 -9.46
N ALA A 535 -33.53 -16.58 -8.90
CA ALA A 535 -34.77 -16.99 -9.53
C ALA A 535 -35.17 -16.09 -10.72
N GLU A 536 -35.10 -14.77 -10.56
CA GLU A 536 -35.46 -13.80 -11.62
C GLU A 536 -34.55 -13.94 -12.86
N ASN A 537 -33.28 -14.28 -12.65
CA ASN A 537 -32.27 -14.36 -13.71
C ASN A 537 -31.95 -15.79 -14.15
N ASN A 538 -32.67 -16.80 -13.65
CA ASN A 538 -32.45 -18.21 -13.99
C ASN A 538 -30.98 -18.66 -13.81
N ILE A 539 -30.40 -18.37 -12.65
CA ILE A 539 -28.98 -18.63 -12.36
C ILE A 539 -28.77 -20.11 -12.02
N THR A 540 -27.71 -20.72 -12.58
CA THR A 540 -27.27 -22.05 -12.19
C THR A 540 -26.34 -21.97 -10.97
N VAL A 541 -26.74 -22.56 -9.84
CA VAL A 541 -26.03 -22.41 -8.56
C VAL A 541 -25.33 -23.71 -8.15
N TYR A 542 -24.01 -23.66 -8.02
CA TYR A 542 -23.16 -24.71 -7.46
C TYR A 542 -22.65 -24.31 -6.08
N TYR A 543 -22.46 -25.29 -5.20
CA TYR A 543 -21.86 -25.09 -3.89
C TYR A 543 -20.92 -26.24 -3.50
N ILE A 544 -19.90 -25.94 -2.70
CA ILE A 544 -18.90 -26.90 -2.21
C ILE A 544 -18.42 -26.52 -0.81
N ASN A 545 -18.16 -27.52 0.04
CA ASN A 545 -17.53 -27.32 1.34
C ASN A 545 -16.01 -27.52 1.22
N ALA A 546 -15.32 -26.57 0.57
CA ALA A 546 -13.88 -26.67 0.35
C ALA A 546 -13.08 -26.60 1.65
N THR A 547 -13.62 -25.94 2.69
CA THR A 547 -13.00 -25.87 4.03
C THR A 547 -12.89 -27.25 4.67
N LYS A 548 -13.97 -28.03 4.68
CA LYS A 548 -13.98 -29.41 5.19
C LYS A 548 -13.01 -30.30 4.40
N ILE A 549 -13.05 -30.21 3.07
CA ILE A 549 -12.15 -30.97 2.19
C ILE A 549 -10.67 -30.64 2.50
N ALA A 550 -10.32 -29.35 2.64
CA ALA A 550 -8.96 -28.92 2.97
C ALA A 550 -8.49 -29.43 4.34
N GLN A 551 -9.38 -29.46 5.34
CA GLN A 551 -9.09 -30.02 6.66
C GLN A 551 -8.84 -31.52 6.61
N GLU A 552 -9.69 -32.28 5.92
CA GLU A 552 -9.57 -33.73 5.75
C GLU A 552 -8.27 -34.13 5.02
N ILE A 553 -7.82 -33.32 4.05
CA ILE A 553 -6.55 -33.53 3.34
C ILE A 553 -5.33 -33.11 4.18
N GLY A 554 -5.51 -32.23 5.18
CA GLY A 554 -4.41 -31.65 5.96
C GLY A 554 -3.76 -30.43 5.31
N LEU A 555 -4.51 -29.68 4.49
CA LEU A 555 -4.13 -28.36 3.94
C LEU A 555 -4.50 -27.18 4.86
N GLY A 556 -5.15 -27.46 6.00
CA GLY A 556 -5.61 -26.45 6.94
C GLY A 556 -6.69 -25.57 6.29
N ASN A 557 -6.49 -24.25 6.26
CA ASN A 557 -7.46 -23.29 5.73
C ASN A 557 -7.25 -22.97 4.23
N ARG A 558 -6.43 -23.75 3.50
CA ARG A 558 -6.13 -23.50 2.08
C ARG A 558 -7.13 -24.20 1.17
N THR A 559 -8.11 -23.44 0.67
CA THR A 559 -9.19 -23.94 -0.21
C THR A 559 -8.95 -23.71 -1.70
N ASN A 560 -7.95 -22.89 -2.04
CA ASN A 560 -7.68 -22.38 -3.38
C ASN A 560 -7.56 -23.47 -4.48
N THR A 561 -6.80 -24.55 -4.25
CA THR A 561 -6.61 -25.63 -5.23
C THR A 561 -7.92 -26.39 -5.52
N ILE A 562 -8.76 -26.57 -4.49
CA ILE A 562 -10.06 -27.25 -4.59
C ILE A 562 -11.02 -26.41 -5.45
N LEU A 563 -11.12 -25.12 -5.13
CA LEU A 563 -11.99 -24.17 -5.81
C LEU A 563 -11.55 -23.91 -7.26
N GLN A 564 -10.24 -23.91 -7.52
CA GLN A 564 -9.70 -23.85 -8.87
C GLN A 564 -10.10 -25.06 -9.71
N SER A 565 -10.05 -26.27 -9.14
CA SER A 565 -10.48 -27.50 -9.82
C SER A 565 -11.99 -27.48 -10.10
N ALA A 566 -12.80 -27.02 -9.14
CA ALA A 566 -14.23 -26.84 -9.32
C ALA A 566 -14.54 -25.86 -10.47
N PHE A 567 -13.83 -24.73 -10.55
CA PHE A 567 -13.98 -23.78 -11.66
C PHE A 567 -13.78 -24.43 -13.04
N PHE A 568 -12.70 -25.18 -13.25
CA PHE A 568 -12.45 -25.83 -14.54
C PHE A 568 -13.49 -26.91 -14.88
N ARG A 569 -13.96 -27.66 -13.88
CA ARG A 569 -14.97 -28.71 -14.06
C ARG A 569 -16.36 -28.15 -14.37
N ILE A 570 -16.75 -27.06 -13.72
CA ILE A 570 -18.05 -26.42 -13.91
C ILE A 570 -18.10 -25.69 -15.26
N THR A 571 -17.05 -24.94 -15.59
CA THR A 571 -17.08 -24.02 -16.75
C THR A 571 -16.74 -24.69 -18.06
N GLY A 572 -15.90 -25.74 -18.05
CA GLY A 572 -15.43 -26.40 -19.27
C GLY A 572 -14.71 -25.45 -20.24
N VAL A 573 -14.16 -24.32 -19.75
CA VAL A 573 -13.46 -23.32 -20.58
C VAL A 573 -12.31 -23.92 -21.39
N ILE A 574 -11.73 -25.00 -20.86
CA ILE A 574 -10.83 -25.94 -21.54
C ILE A 574 -11.25 -27.37 -21.17
N PRO A 575 -10.83 -28.41 -21.94
CA PRO A 575 -11.11 -29.80 -21.58
C PRO A 575 -10.66 -30.13 -20.14
N VAL A 576 -11.53 -30.78 -19.38
CA VAL A 576 -11.32 -31.04 -17.93
C VAL A 576 -10.05 -31.85 -17.68
N ASP A 577 -9.79 -32.88 -18.49
CA ASP A 577 -8.60 -33.71 -18.34
C ASP A 577 -7.30 -32.91 -18.54
N LEU A 578 -7.30 -31.99 -19.52
CA LEU A 578 -6.19 -31.07 -19.76
C LEU A 578 -6.01 -30.11 -18.57
N ALA A 579 -7.11 -29.56 -18.04
CA ALA A 579 -7.04 -28.68 -16.86
C ALA A 579 -6.42 -29.41 -15.67
N VAL A 580 -6.89 -30.62 -15.34
CA VAL A 580 -6.39 -31.44 -14.23
C VAL A 580 -4.91 -31.78 -14.41
N GLU A 581 -4.50 -32.18 -15.62
CA GLU A 581 -3.10 -32.47 -15.94
C GLU A 581 -2.20 -31.24 -15.69
N GLN A 582 -2.59 -30.08 -16.22
CA GLN A 582 -1.80 -28.85 -16.12
C GLN A 582 -1.79 -28.29 -14.70
N MET A 583 -2.89 -28.41 -13.95
CA MET A 583 -2.92 -28.08 -12.52
C MET A 583 -1.91 -28.92 -11.72
N LYS A 584 -1.87 -30.25 -11.94
CA LYS A 584 -0.89 -31.13 -11.29
C LYS A 584 0.55 -30.79 -11.68
N LYS A 585 0.82 -30.50 -12.96
CA LYS A 585 2.14 -30.00 -13.41
C LYS A 585 2.55 -28.71 -12.71
N PHE A 586 1.63 -27.75 -12.56
CA PHE A 586 1.91 -26.48 -11.90
C PHE A 586 2.12 -26.62 -10.39
N ILE A 587 1.44 -27.57 -9.74
CA ILE A 587 1.67 -27.95 -8.34
C ILE A 587 3.11 -28.42 -8.14
N VAL A 588 3.64 -29.28 -9.03
CA VAL A 588 5.05 -29.70 -8.96
C VAL A 588 5.99 -28.51 -9.13
N LYS A 589 5.74 -27.65 -10.12
CA LYS A 589 6.56 -26.45 -10.36
C LYS A 589 6.58 -25.51 -9.13
N SER A 590 5.43 -25.33 -8.49
CA SER A 590 5.26 -24.37 -7.38
C SER A 590 5.66 -24.95 -6.02
N TYR A 591 5.37 -26.23 -5.78
CA TYR A 591 5.47 -26.88 -4.48
C TYR A 591 6.42 -28.06 -4.43
N GLY A 592 6.99 -28.52 -5.55
CA GLY A 592 7.99 -29.61 -5.56
C GLY A 592 9.20 -29.28 -4.67
N LYS A 593 9.55 -28.00 -4.58
CA LYS A 593 10.57 -27.51 -3.66
C LYS A 593 10.16 -27.63 -2.18
N LYS A 594 8.87 -27.69 -1.82
CA LYS A 594 8.39 -27.74 -0.43
C LYS A 594 8.31 -29.17 0.15
N GLY A 595 8.57 -30.20 -0.66
CA GLY A 595 8.54 -31.61 -0.27
C GLY A 595 7.32 -32.36 -0.80
N GLU A 596 7.46 -33.67 -0.94
CA GLU A 596 6.49 -34.54 -1.61
C GLU A 596 5.13 -34.61 -0.88
N ASP A 597 5.11 -34.51 0.44
CA ASP A 597 3.86 -34.44 1.23
C ASP A 597 2.98 -33.25 0.81
N VAL A 598 3.57 -32.07 0.61
CA VAL A 598 2.84 -30.87 0.19
C VAL A 598 2.30 -31.04 -1.24
N VAL A 599 3.07 -31.67 -2.13
CA VAL A 599 2.65 -31.98 -3.50
C VAL A 599 1.45 -32.93 -3.50
N ASN A 600 1.54 -34.04 -2.77
CA ASN A 600 0.49 -35.05 -2.69
C ASN A 600 -0.81 -34.52 -2.07
N LYS A 601 -0.72 -33.69 -1.03
CA LYS A 601 -1.89 -32.99 -0.46
C LYS A 601 -2.57 -32.10 -1.51
N ASN A 602 -1.81 -31.38 -2.32
CA ASN A 602 -2.39 -30.56 -3.39
C ASN A 602 -2.97 -31.41 -4.53
N TYR A 603 -2.39 -32.58 -4.86
CA TYR A 603 -3.00 -33.51 -5.82
C TYR A 603 -4.36 -34.01 -5.35
N ALA A 604 -4.47 -34.43 -4.08
CA ALA A 604 -5.75 -34.83 -3.50
C ALA A 604 -6.78 -33.69 -3.57
N ALA A 605 -6.36 -32.43 -3.38
CA ALA A 605 -7.23 -31.27 -3.52
C ALA A 605 -7.75 -31.05 -4.96
N VAL A 606 -6.93 -31.33 -5.98
CA VAL A 606 -7.37 -31.29 -7.39
C VAL A 606 -8.43 -32.35 -7.66
N ASP A 607 -8.18 -33.57 -7.18
CA ASP A 607 -9.06 -34.73 -7.44
C ASP A 607 -10.42 -34.57 -6.75
N ARG A 608 -10.44 -34.03 -5.52
CA ARG A 608 -11.66 -33.75 -4.75
C ARG A 608 -12.39 -32.47 -5.14
N GLY A 609 -11.86 -31.69 -6.09
CA GLY A 609 -12.54 -30.49 -6.62
C GLY A 609 -13.84 -30.78 -7.38
N GLY A 610 -14.13 -32.05 -7.69
CA GLY A 610 -15.41 -32.48 -8.28
C GLY A 610 -16.54 -32.73 -7.28
N GLU A 611 -16.31 -32.57 -5.98
CA GLU A 611 -17.30 -32.81 -4.91
C GLU A 611 -18.34 -31.68 -4.74
N TYR A 612 -18.44 -30.75 -5.71
CA TYR A 612 -19.47 -29.72 -5.70
C TYR A 612 -20.86 -30.33 -5.95
N LYS A 613 -21.88 -29.67 -5.41
CA LYS A 613 -23.30 -30.01 -5.59
C LYS A 613 -24.01 -28.85 -6.29
N GLN A 614 -25.13 -29.14 -6.94
CA GLN A 614 -26.00 -28.11 -7.50
C GLN A 614 -27.17 -27.83 -6.55
N LEU A 615 -27.46 -26.56 -6.29
CA LEU A 615 -28.62 -26.12 -5.53
C LEU A 615 -29.80 -25.94 -6.49
N THR A 616 -30.93 -26.57 -6.18
CA THR A 616 -32.19 -26.30 -6.89
C THR A 616 -32.69 -24.91 -6.53
N VAL A 617 -32.79 -24.02 -7.50
CA VAL A 617 -33.36 -22.67 -7.33
C VAL A 617 -34.88 -22.78 -7.41
N ASP A 618 -35.57 -22.37 -6.34
CA ASP A 618 -37.03 -22.36 -6.30
C ASP A 618 -37.57 -21.14 -7.06
N PRO A 619 -38.40 -21.31 -8.11
CA PRO A 619 -39.02 -20.19 -8.82
C PRO A 619 -39.82 -19.24 -7.93
N ALA A 620 -40.36 -19.72 -6.80
CA ALA A 620 -41.07 -18.88 -5.84
C ALA A 620 -40.17 -17.80 -5.22
N TRP A 621 -38.85 -17.99 -5.21
CA TRP A 621 -37.90 -16.99 -4.68
C TRP A 621 -37.96 -15.65 -5.40
N ALA A 622 -38.39 -15.60 -6.68
CA ALA A 622 -38.57 -14.36 -7.42
C ALA A 622 -39.58 -13.40 -6.75
N SER A 623 -40.50 -13.95 -5.95
CA SER A 623 -41.53 -13.19 -5.22
C SER A 623 -41.15 -12.82 -3.79
N LEU A 624 -39.95 -13.20 -3.32
CA LEU A 624 -39.51 -12.88 -1.95
C LEU A 624 -39.35 -11.37 -1.76
N GLU A 625 -39.73 -10.90 -0.57
CA GLU A 625 -39.40 -9.55 -0.12
C GLU A 625 -37.93 -9.51 0.31
N VAL A 626 -37.22 -8.49 -0.16
CA VAL A 626 -35.84 -8.23 0.25
C VAL A 626 -35.89 -7.73 1.69
N GLU A 627 -35.10 -8.36 2.56
CA GLU A 627 -34.99 -7.99 3.96
C GLU A 627 -34.60 -6.51 4.09
N ALA A 628 -35.34 -5.77 4.92
CA ALA A 628 -34.99 -4.39 5.22
C ALA A 628 -33.63 -4.37 5.94
N ALA A 629 -32.80 -3.36 5.63
CA ALA A 629 -31.57 -3.14 6.38
C ALA A 629 -31.90 -2.94 7.87
N ALA A 630 -31.15 -3.60 8.74
CA ALA A 630 -31.34 -3.46 10.18
C ALA A 630 -31.10 -2.00 10.59
N ALA A 631 -32.06 -1.42 11.31
CA ALA A 631 -31.90 -0.09 11.87
C ALA A 631 -30.75 -0.09 12.89
N ASN A 632 -29.86 0.89 12.79
CA ASN A 632 -28.83 1.17 13.79
C ASN A 632 -28.84 2.68 14.10
N ASN A 633 -28.24 3.06 15.22
CA ASN A 633 -28.13 4.45 15.65
C ASN A 633 -26.69 4.98 15.48
N ASP A 634 -25.92 4.42 14.56
CA ASP A 634 -24.55 4.86 14.30
C ASP A 634 -24.54 6.25 13.66
N PRO A 635 -23.42 7.01 13.79
CA PRO A 635 -23.33 8.34 13.20
C PRO A 635 -23.58 8.35 11.69
N ALA A 636 -24.15 9.46 11.17
CA ALA A 636 -24.44 9.62 9.75
C ALA A 636 -23.20 9.37 8.87
N PHE A 637 -22.03 9.89 9.26
CA PHE A 637 -20.75 9.61 8.58
C PHE A 637 -20.44 8.11 8.45
N ILE A 638 -20.77 7.31 9.47
CA ILE A 638 -20.58 5.86 9.43
C ILE A 638 -21.55 5.23 8.43
N ASN A 639 -22.84 5.57 8.51
CA ASN A 639 -23.89 4.95 7.69
C ASN A 639 -23.87 5.39 6.23
N GLU A 640 -23.53 6.65 5.95
CA GLU A 640 -23.66 7.28 4.64
C GLU A 640 -22.34 7.32 3.85
N VAL A 641 -21.18 7.17 4.52
CA VAL A 641 -19.85 7.22 3.88
C VAL A 641 -19.04 5.95 4.15
N VAL A 642 -18.77 5.62 5.42
CA VAL A 642 -17.88 4.50 5.78
C VAL A 642 -18.47 3.14 5.38
N ARG A 643 -19.73 2.87 5.71
CA ARG A 643 -20.40 1.61 5.40
C ARG A 643 -20.52 1.37 3.89
N PRO A 644 -20.91 2.35 3.04
CA PRO A 644 -20.89 2.20 1.59
C PRO A 644 -19.50 1.84 1.04
N ILE A 645 -18.43 2.52 1.48
CA ILE A 645 -17.07 2.19 1.02
C ILE A 645 -16.70 0.77 1.45
N ASN A 646 -16.95 0.40 2.72
CA ASN A 646 -16.70 -0.95 3.21
C ASN A 646 -17.52 -2.02 2.47
N ALA A 647 -18.73 -1.70 2.00
CA ALA A 647 -19.58 -2.60 1.20
C ALA A 647 -19.15 -2.73 -0.28
N GLN A 648 -18.01 -2.13 -0.66
CA GLN A 648 -17.54 -2.02 -2.06
C GLN A 648 -18.49 -1.21 -2.96
N ASP A 649 -19.19 -0.24 -2.35
CA ASP A 649 -20.11 0.69 -3.00
C ASP A 649 -19.60 2.13 -2.98
N GLY A 650 -18.32 2.34 -2.66
CA GLY A 650 -17.69 3.67 -2.63
C GLY A 650 -17.75 4.41 -3.97
N ASP A 651 -17.81 3.70 -5.10
CA ASP A 651 -18.01 4.30 -6.44
C ASP A 651 -19.40 4.92 -6.63
N LEU A 652 -20.38 4.57 -5.79
CA LEU A 652 -21.73 5.14 -5.84
C LEU A 652 -21.86 6.45 -5.04
N LEU A 653 -20.85 6.80 -4.23
CA LEU A 653 -20.86 8.04 -3.47
C LEU A 653 -20.68 9.24 -4.42
N PRO A 654 -21.57 10.25 -4.37
CA PRO A 654 -21.39 11.47 -5.14
C PRO A 654 -20.30 12.37 -4.53
N VAL A 655 -19.88 13.40 -5.26
CA VAL A 655 -18.90 14.39 -4.76
C VAL A 655 -19.39 15.07 -3.48
N SER A 656 -20.70 15.32 -3.33
CA SER A 656 -21.26 15.93 -2.11
C SER A 656 -21.09 15.09 -0.85
N ALA A 657 -20.82 13.78 -0.96
CA ALA A 657 -20.59 12.90 0.19
C ALA A 657 -19.32 13.30 0.98
N PHE A 658 -18.42 14.06 0.35
CA PHE A 658 -17.17 14.54 0.93
C PHE A 658 -17.22 16.03 1.34
N LYS A 659 -18.41 16.65 1.34
CA LYS A 659 -18.58 18.05 1.74
C LYS A 659 -18.25 18.23 3.22
N GLY A 660 -17.44 19.24 3.56
CA GLY A 660 -16.90 19.49 4.89
C GLY A 660 -15.62 18.71 5.23
N ILE A 661 -15.17 17.84 4.33
CA ILE A 661 -13.91 17.08 4.40
C ILE A 661 -13.16 17.12 3.07
N GLU A 662 -13.32 18.21 2.31
CA GLU A 662 -12.76 18.38 0.97
C GLU A 662 -11.23 18.36 0.95
N ASP A 663 -10.60 18.63 2.09
CA ASP A 663 -9.15 18.59 2.32
C ASP A 663 -8.62 17.18 2.61
N GLY A 664 -9.49 16.16 2.62
CA GLY A 664 -9.12 14.77 2.95
C GLY A 664 -9.21 14.45 4.43
N THR A 665 -9.71 15.36 5.28
CA THR A 665 -9.95 15.09 6.70
C THR A 665 -10.85 13.85 6.88
N TRP A 666 -10.50 12.98 7.81
CA TRP A 666 -11.30 11.80 8.13
C TRP A 666 -11.58 11.70 9.63
N HIS A 667 -12.78 11.22 9.99
CA HIS A 667 -13.11 11.02 11.39
C HIS A 667 -12.32 9.85 11.98
N GLN A 668 -11.83 10.00 13.21
CA GLN A 668 -11.17 8.92 13.94
C GLN A 668 -12.17 7.89 14.47
N GLY A 669 -11.68 6.68 14.70
CA GLY A 669 -12.40 5.60 15.39
C GLY A 669 -13.44 4.91 14.52
N THR A 670 -13.28 4.91 13.19
CA THR A 670 -14.22 4.21 12.30
C THR A 670 -14.01 2.69 12.29
N ALA A 671 -12.81 2.21 12.63
CA ALA A 671 -12.49 0.78 12.64
C ALA A 671 -13.39 -0.05 13.58
N LYS A 672 -13.87 0.55 14.68
CA LYS A 672 -14.75 -0.12 15.66
C LYS A 672 -16.10 -0.57 15.08
N TYR A 673 -16.53 0.02 13.97
CA TYR A 673 -17.80 -0.30 13.31
C TYR A 673 -17.68 -1.43 12.27
N GLU A 674 -16.46 -1.90 11.97
CA GLU A 674 -16.25 -2.92 10.93
C GLU A 674 -16.70 -4.31 11.35
N LYS A 675 -16.32 -4.77 12.55
CA LYS A 675 -16.69 -6.07 13.11
C LYS A 675 -16.58 -7.22 12.10
N ARG A 676 -15.39 -7.35 11.52
CA ARG A 676 -15.15 -8.10 10.28
C ARG A 676 -15.47 -9.60 10.36
N GLY A 677 -15.26 -10.23 11.52
CA GLY A 677 -15.57 -11.64 11.75
C GLY A 677 -14.78 -12.63 10.87
N VAL A 678 -13.54 -12.30 10.51
CA VAL A 678 -12.76 -13.06 9.51
C VAL A 678 -11.79 -14.11 10.09
N ALA A 679 -11.69 -14.24 11.41
CA ALA A 679 -10.82 -15.24 12.04
C ALA A 679 -11.43 -16.65 12.00
N ALA A 680 -10.63 -17.65 11.66
CA ALA A 680 -11.02 -19.05 11.79
C ALA A 680 -11.05 -19.52 13.26
N PHE A 681 -10.15 -18.97 14.09
CA PHE A 681 -10.04 -19.31 15.50
C PHE A 681 -9.84 -18.06 16.35
N VAL A 682 -10.43 -18.03 17.54
CA VAL A 682 -10.32 -16.94 18.51
C VAL A 682 -9.96 -17.52 19.89
N PRO A 683 -9.31 -16.75 20.78
CA PRO A 683 -8.96 -17.24 22.11
C PRO A 683 -10.20 -17.33 23.01
N GLU A 684 -10.38 -18.47 23.67
CA GLU A 684 -11.35 -18.67 24.77
C GLU A 684 -10.65 -18.43 26.11
N TRP A 685 -11.28 -17.67 27.01
CA TRP A 685 -10.75 -17.34 28.33
C TRP A 685 -11.20 -18.33 29.41
N ASN A 686 -10.23 -18.93 30.11
CA ASN A 686 -10.48 -19.75 31.30
C ASN A 686 -10.21 -18.92 32.57
N PRO A 687 -11.26 -18.58 33.37
CA PRO A 687 -11.09 -17.81 34.59
C PRO A 687 -10.32 -18.56 35.69
N GLU A 688 -10.37 -19.90 35.76
CA GLU A 688 -9.79 -20.67 36.86
C GLU A 688 -8.25 -20.65 36.88
N THR A 689 -7.65 -20.57 35.69
CA THR A 689 -6.20 -20.52 35.49
C THR A 689 -5.66 -19.11 35.25
N CYS A 690 -6.54 -18.10 35.19
CA CYS A 690 -6.13 -16.72 34.95
C CYS A 690 -5.51 -16.08 36.20
N ILE A 691 -4.33 -15.47 36.04
CA ILE A 691 -3.61 -14.79 37.11
C ILE A 691 -3.70 -13.25 37.05
N GLN A 692 -4.57 -12.70 36.19
CA GLN A 692 -4.81 -11.25 36.04
C GLN A 692 -3.54 -10.42 35.74
N CYS A 693 -2.65 -10.94 34.88
CA CYS A 693 -1.38 -10.29 34.54
C CYS A 693 -1.46 -9.30 33.36
N ASN A 694 -2.57 -9.30 32.61
CA ASN A 694 -2.83 -8.48 31.42
C ASN A 694 -1.84 -8.62 30.24
N LYS A 695 -0.88 -9.56 30.29
CA LYS A 695 0.08 -9.79 29.19
C LYS A 695 -0.58 -10.09 27.85
N CYS A 696 -1.73 -10.79 27.86
CA CYS A 696 -2.47 -11.10 26.65
C CYS A 696 -2.99 -9.85 25.91
N ALA A 697 -3.42 -8.82 26.64
CA ALA A 697 -3.84 -7.53 26.09
C ALA A 697 -2.64 -6.68 25.67
N TYR A 698 -1.54 -6.73 26.43
CA TYR A 698 -0.31 -6.01 26.14
C TYR A 698 0.21 -6.34 24.73
N VAL A 699 0.26 -7.62 24.38
CA VAL A 699 0.81 -8.11 23.11
C VAL A 699 -0.21 -8.20 21.97
N CYS A 700 -1.48 -7.88 22.21
CA CYS A 700 -2.50 -8.01 21.17
C CYS A 700 -2.28 -6.94 20.08
N PRO A 701 -2.03 -7.34 18.83
CA PRO A 701 -1.75 -6.37 17.75
C PRO A 701 -3.00 -5.62 17.27
N HIS A 702 -4.20 -5.98 17.73
CA HIS A 702 -5.46 -5.40 17.26
C HIS A 702 -6.33 -4.86 18.40
N ALA A 703 -5.84 -4.87 19.64
CA ALA A 703 -6.63 -4.55 20.84
C ALA A 703 -7.95 -5.35 20.98
N ALA A 704 -8.01 -6.54 20.37
CA ALA A 704 -9.17 -7.45 20.35
C ALA A 704 -9.29 -8.35 21.60
N ILE A 705 -8.47 -8.11 22.63
CA ILE A 705 -8.58 -8.74 23.94
C ILE A 705 -8.19 -7.71 25.00
N ARG A 706 -9.08 -7.45 25.95
CA ARG A 706 -8.91 -6.40 26.96
C ARG A 706 -9.26 -6.89 28.36
N PRO A 707 -8.57 -6.40 29.39
CA PRO A 707 -9.02 -6.57 30.77
C PRO A 707 -10.09 -5.53 31.10
N PHE A 708 -11.17 -5.98 31.74
CA PHE A 708 -12.24 -5.12 32.27
C PHE A 708 -12.31 -5.29 33.78
N VAL A 709 -12.49 -4.18 34.50
CA VAL A 709 -12.74 -4.15 35.94
C VAL A 709 -14.10 -3.51 36.17
N LEU A 710 -15.01 -4.26 36.79
CA LEU A 710 -16.41 -3.90 36.93
C LEU A 710 -16.71 -3.51 38.38
N ASP A 711 -17.27 -2.33 38.60
CA ASP A 711 -17.83 -1.93 39.88
C ASP A 711 -19.18 -2.63 40.17
N ALA A 712 -19.77 -2.38 41.34
CA ALA A 712 -21.00 -3.06 41.75
C ALA A 712 -22.20 -2.79 40.81
N ASN A 713 -22.28 -1.61 40.19
CA ASN A 713 -23.35 -1.27 39.25
C ASN A 713 -23.13 -1.96 37.90
N GLU A 714 -21.89 -1.93 37.41
CA GLU A 714 -21.49 -2.58 36.16
C GLU A 714 -21.61 -4.12 36.27
N GLN A 715 -21.42 -4.68 37.47
CA GLN A 715 -21.65 -6.11 37.75
C GLN A 715 -23.12 -6.52 37.62
N ALA A 716 -24.07 -5.63 37.96
CA ALA A 716 -25.49 -5.97 37.97
C ALA A 716 -26.06 -6.27 36.57
N GLY A 717 -25.47 -5.70 35.52
CA GLY A 717 -25.83 -6.00 34.13
C GLY A 717 -24.95 -7.04 33.43
N ALA A 718 -23.91 -7.56 34.11
CA ALA A 718 -22.97 -8.50 33.54
C ALA A 718 -23.49 -9.95 33.62
N ASN A 719 -23.94 -10.50 32.49
CA ASN A 719 -24.45 -11.87 32.39
C ASN A 719 -23.38 -12.91 32.03
N PHE A 720 -22.15 -12.74 32.54
CA PHE A 720 -21.02 -13.61 32.22
C PHE A 720 -20.08 -13.80 33.42
N PRO A 721 -19.26 -14.88 33.45
CA PRO A 721 -18.36 -15.14 34.56
C PRO A 721 -17.31 -14.05 34.74
N THR A 722 -17.03 -13.70 36.00
CA THR A 722 -15.97 -12.77 36.41
C THR A 722 -15.15 -13.34 37.57
N LEU A 723 -13.98 -12.76 37.83
CA LEU A 723 -13.12 -13.06 38.96
C LEU A 723 -13.14 -11.91 39.98
N LYS A 724 -12.81 -12.15 41.25
CA LYS A 724 -12.47 -11.05 42.16
C LYS A 724 -11.26 -10.29 41.61
N ALA A 725 -11.34 -8.96 41.50
CA ALA A 725 -10.20 -8.16 41.04
C ALA A 725 -9.04 -8.19 42.06
N VAL A 726 -7.80 -8.34 41.57
CA VAL A 726 -6.59 -8.38 42.40
C VAL A 726 -5.97 -6.99 42.54
N GLY A 727 -6.03 -6.45 43.76
CA GLY A 727 -5.44 -5.16 44.19
C GLY A 727 -6.36 -4.46 45.19
N LYS A 728 -5.80 -3.77 46.20
CA LYS A 728 -6.60 -3.07 47.23
C LYS A 728 -7.50 -1.99 46.64
N GLN A 729 -7.02 -1.30 45.61
CA GLN A 729 -7.76 -0.26 44.89
C GLN A 729 -9.02 -0.79 44.16
N PHE A 730 -9.16 -2.12 44.03
CA PHE A 730 -10.29 -2.78 43.37
C PHE A 730 -11.15 -3.59 44.35
N ASP A 731 -11.07 -3.30 45.65
CA ASP A 731 -11.89 -3.98 46.66
C ASP A 731 -13.39 -3.81 46.34
N GLY A 732 -14.12 -4.93 46.30
CA GLY A 732 -15.53 -4.97 45.89
C GLY A 732 -15.77 -5.01 44.37
N MET A 733 -14.73 -4.93 43.54
CA MET A 733 -14.82 -5.01 42.08
C MET A 733 -14.49 -6.41 41.55
N THR A 734 -15.00 -6.72 40.36
CA THR A 734 -14.67 -7.96 39.63
C THR A 734 -13.85 -7.67 38.37
N PHE A 735 -13.18 -8.70 37.87
CA PHE A 735 -12.25 -8.65 36.76
C PHE A 735 -12.62 -9.69 35.70
N ARG A 736 -12.52 -9.32 34.43
CA ARG A 736 -12.68 -10.23 33.30
C ARG A 736 -11.69 -9.91 32.19
N VAL A 737 -11.16 -10.94 31.54
CA VAL A 737 -10.54 -10.78 30.22
C VAL A 737 -11.62 -11.06 29.19
N GLN A 738 -11.97 -10.06 28.38
CA GLN A 738 -12.98 -10.20 27.33
C GLN A 738 -12.31 -10.11 25.96
N VAL A 739 -12.77 -10.95 25.04
CA VAL A 739 -12.28 -11.06 23.67
C VAL A 739 -13.32 -10.48 22.72
N ASP A 740 -12.88 -9.61 21.81
CA ASP A 740 -13.67 -9.18 20.66
C ASP A 740 -13.51 -10.25 19.57
N VAL A 741 -14.46 -11.16 19.50
CA VAL A 741 -14.41 -12.25 18.52
C VAL A 741 -14.62 -11.77 17.08
N MET A 742 -15.15 -10.56 16.89
CA MET A 742 -15.43 -10.00 15.57
C MET A 742 -14.24 -9.21 15.01
N ASP A 743 -13.39 -8.62 15.85
CA ASP A 743 -12.17 -7.92 15.41
C ASP A 743 -10.88 -8.72 15.65
N CYS A 744 -10.95 -9.86 16.34
CA CYS A 744 -9.82 -10.77 16.44
C CYS A 744 -9.44 -11.34 15.06
N LEU A 745 -8.15 -11.34 14.72
CA LEU A 745 -7.61 -11.99 13.51
C LEU A 745 -7.00 -13.37 13.77
N GLY A 746 -7.21 -13.94 14.96
CA GLY A 746 -6.84 -15.32 15.28
C GLY A 746 -5.34 -15.62 15.32
N CYS A 747 -4.49 -14.61 15.52
CA CYS A 747 -3.04 -14.81 15.45
C CYS A 747 -2.48 -15.79 16.50
N GLY A 748 -3.07 -15.82 17.70
CA GLY A 748 -2.64 -16.70 18.79
C GLY A 748 -1.55 -16.15 19.72
N ASN A 749 -0.99 -14.96 19.47
CA ASN A 749 0.05 -14.36 20.34
C ASN A 749 -0.39 -14.25 21.81
N CYS A 750 -1.65 -13.86 22.06
CA CYS A 750 -2.21 -13.76 23.42
C CYS A 750 -2.25 -15.10 24.15
N ALA A 751 -2.58 -16.19 23.45
CA ALA A 751 -2.54 -17.54 23.99
C ALA A 751 -1.10 -18.05 24.14
N ASP A 752 -0.19 -17.64 23.26
CA ASP A 752 1.22 -18.01 23.32
C ASP A 752 1.90 -17.48 24.58
N VAL A 753 1.79 -16.16 24.82
CA VAL A 753 2.43 -15.48 25.96
C VAL A 753 1.73 -15.73 27.31
N CYS A 754 0.57 -16.39 27.31
CA CYS A 754 -0.22 -16.62 28.52
C CYS A 754 0.56 -17.53 29.50
N PRO A 755 1.00 -17.03 30.66
CA PRO A 755 1.72 -17.85 31.64
C PRO A 755 0.79 -18.84 32.36
N GLY A 756 -0.52 -18.56 32.40
CA GLY A 756 -1.51 -19.37 33.08
C GLY A 756 -1.21 -19.60 34.58
N ASN A 757 -1.82 -20.64 35.13
CA ASN A 757 -1.49 -21.14 36.47
C ASN A 757 -1.12 -22.62 36.37
N PRO A 758 0.18 -22.96 36.42
CA PRO A 758 0.63 -24.35 36.34
C PRO A 758 0.01 -25.27 37.40
N LYS A 759 -0.37 -24.73 38.57
CA LYS A 759 -0.99 -25.49 39.66
C LYS A 759 -2.47 -25.81 39.42
N LYS A 760 -3.11 -25.20 38.41
CA LYS A 760 -4.55 -25.33 38.12
C LYS A 760 -4.86 -25.80 36.69
N GLY A 761 -3.91 -26.46 36.03
CA GLY A 761 -4.15 -27.04 34.70
C GLY A 761 -3.66 -26.21 33.51
N GLY A 762 -2.75 -25.26 33.72
CA GLY A 762 -1.99 -24.64 32.62
C GLY A 762 -2.51 -23.28 32.15
N LYS A 763 -2.55 -23.06 30.83
CA LYS A 763 -2.84 -21.76 30.20
C LYS A 763 -4.27 -21.27 30.49
N ALA A 764 -4.46 -19.95 30.51
CA ALA A 764 -5.76 -19.30 30.67
C ALA A 764 -6.43 -18.91 29.35
N LEU A 765 -5.75 -19.14 28.22
CA LEU A 765 -6.25 -18.87 26.88
C LEU A 765 -5.96 -20.06 25.98
N THR A 766 -6.98 -20.53 25.27
CA THR A 766 -6.88 -21.62 24.28
C THR A 766 -7.60 -21.20 23.00
N MET A 767 -7.06 -21.50 21.83
CA MET A 767 -7.71 -21.14 20.56
C MET A 767 -8.87 -22.10 20.26
N LYS A 768 -10.04 -21.55 19.92
CA LYS A 768 -11.29 -22.27 19.58
C LYS A 768 -11.87 -21.78 18.25
N PRO A 769 -12.62 -22.60 17.50
CA PRO A 769 -13.31 -22.15 16.28
C PRO A 769 -14.24 -20.97 16.57
N LEU A 770 -14.26 -19.97 15.69
CA LEU A 770 -15.04 -18.73 15.87
C LEU A 770 -16.52 -19.01 16.15
N GLU A 771 -17.12 -19.98 15.44
CA GLU A 771 -18.54 -20.32 15.54
C GLU A 771 -18.95 -20.75 16.94
N THR A 772 -18.02 -21.38 17.68
CA THR A 772 -18.26 -21.81 19.07
C THR A 772 -18.20 -20.65 20.07
N GLN A 773 -17.71 -19.49 19.64
CA GLN A 773 -17.42 -18.34 20.50
C GLN A 773 -18.26 -17.10 20.13
N LEU A 774 -19.16 -17.17 19.14
CA LEU A 774 -19.97 -16.02 18.68
C LEU A 774 -20.80 -15.38 19.81
N ALA A 775 -21.18 -16.13 20.84
CA ALA A 775 -21.87 -15.58 22.02
C ALA A 775 -21.03 -14.53 22.78
N GLU A 776 -19.69 -14.58 22.66
CA GLU A 776 -18.79 -13.59 23.26
C GLU A 776 -18.87 -12.20 22.60
N ALA A 777 -19.47 -12.08 21.40
CA ALA A 777 -19.70 -10.78 20.78
C ALA A 777 -20.60 -9.88 21.65
N ALA A 778 -21.68 -10.44 22.20
CA ALA A 778 -22.57 -9.70 23.10
C ALA A 778 -21.88 -9.33 24.42
N ASN A 779 -21.03 -10.21 24.95
CA ASN A 779 -20.23 -9.93 26.16
C ASN A 779 -19.22 -8.81 25.90
N TRP A 780 -18.57 -8.81 24.73
CA TRP A 780 -17.70 -7.73 24.31
C TRP A 780 -18.45 -6.40 24.20
N THR A 781 -19.59 -6.36 23.51
CA THR A 781 -20.42 -5.15 23.39
C THR A 781 -20.77 -4.58 24.76
N TYR A 782 -21.24 -5.43 25.69
CA TYR A 782 -21.52 -5.00 27.06
C TYR A 782 -20.29 -4.38 27.72
N CYS A 783 -19.13 -5.06 27.66
CA CYS A 783 -17.90 -4.57 28.27
C CYS A 783 -17.41 -3.25 27.65
N ALA A 784 -17.41 -3.15 26.32
CA ALA A 784 -16.91 -1.98 25.60
C ALA A 784 -17.80 -0.74 25.77
N GLU A 785 -19.12 -0.92 25.88
CA GLU A 785 -20.08 0.19 25.94
C GLU A 785 -20.49 0.57 27.36
N ASN A 786 -20.50 -0.38 28.32
CA ASN A 786 -21.10 -0.17 29.64
C ASN A 786 -20.08 -0.20 30.79
N VAL A 787 -18.85 -0.69 30.58
CA VAL A 787 -17.82 -0.74 31.62
C VAL A 787 -16.83 0.41 31.43
N LYS A 788 -16.80 1.35 32.38
CA LYS A 788 -15.91 2.51 32.32
C LYS A 788 -14.47 2.13 32.66
N SER A 789 -13.52 2.77 31.99
CA SER A 789 -12.09 2.62 32.28
C SER A 789 -11.79 2.95 33.74
N LYS A 790 -11.07 2.05 34.42
CA LYS A 790 -10.60 2.23 35.80
C LYS A 790 -9.15 2.72 35.86
N GLN A 791 -8.64 3.27 34.76
CA GLN A 791 -7.25 3.74 34.65
C GLN A 791 -6.86 4.79 35.69
N HIS A 792 -7.81 5.60 36.18
CA HIS A 792 -7.56 6.61 37.22
C HIS A 792 -7.27 6.02 38.61
N LEU A 793 -7.56 4.73 38.83
CA LEU A 793 -7.29 4.03 40.09
C LEU A 793 -5.87 3.43 40.16
N VAL A 794 -5.10 3.51 39.08
CA VAL A 794 -3.76 2.93 38.98
C VAL A 794 -2.78 3.90 38.30
N ASP A 795 -1.51 3.81 38.65
CA ASP A 795 -0.47 4.40 37.81
C ASP A 795 -0.25 3.49 36.59
N ILE A 796 -0.77 3.92 35.44
CA ILE A 796 -0.68 3.22 34.16
C ILE A 796 0.77 3.11 33.64
N LYS A 797 1.68 3.96 34.12
CA LYS A 797 3.09 3.96 33.75
C LYS A 797 3.91 3.00 34.62
N ALA A 798 3.38 2.58 35.79
CA ALA A 798 4.15 1.81 36.78
C ALA A 798 4.64 0.45 36.27
N ASN A 799 3.80 -0.30 35.57
CA ASN A 799 4.13 -1.65 35.11
C ASN A 799 3.19 -2.13 33.99
N VAL A 800 3.57 -3.26 33.36
CA VAL A 800 2.84 -3.90 32.25
C VAL A 800 1.39 -4.22 32.59
N LYS A 801 1.08 -4.66 33.81
CA LYS A 801 -0.31 -4.97 34.20
C LYS A 801 -1.15 -3.69 34.19
N ASN A 802 -0.63 -2.63 34.80
CA ASN A 802 -1.35 -1.37 34.98
C ASN A 802 -1.58 -0.63 33.65
N SER A 803 -0.61 -0.65 32.73
CA SER A 803 -0.76 0.02 31.43
C SER A 803 -1.96 -0.51 30.64
N GLN A 804 -2.33 -1.77 30.85
CA GLN A 804 -3.45 -2.40 30.16
C GLN A 804 -4.82 -2.12 30.76
N PHE A 805 -4.89 -1.43 31.90
CA PHE A 805 -6.16 -0.85 32.38
C PHE A 805 -6.48 0.49 31.70
N ALA A 806 -5.51 1.11 31.03
CA ALA A 806 -5.76 2.26 30.17
C ALA A 806 -6.49 1.83 28.90
N GLN A 807 -7.46 2.64 28.48
CA GLN A 807 -8.16 2.44 27.23
C GLN A 807 -7.15 2.48 26.07
N PRO A 808 -7.05 1.45 25.23
CA PRO A 808 -6.31 1.54 23.98
C PRO A 808 -6.96 2.58 23.07
N LEU A 809 -6.18 3.57 22.61
CA LEU A 809 -6.64 4.58 21.64
C LEU A 809 -6.15 4.27 20.21
N PHE A 810 -5.68 3.04 20.01
CA PHE A 810 -5.37 2.44 18.71
C PHE A 810 -5.91 0.99 18.71
N GLU A 811 -6.96 0.74 17.93
CA GLU A 811 -7.72 -0.52 17.95
C GLU A 811 -8.15 -0.98 16.55
N PHE A 812 -8.17 -2.30 16.32
CA PHE A 812 -8.78 -2.94 15.14
C PHE A 812 -8.19 -2.54 13.77
N SER A 813 -6.92 -2.13 13.74
CA SER A 813 -6.22 -1.75 12.51
C SER A 813 -6.25 -2.80 11.38
N GLY A 814 -6.06 -2.37 10.15
CA GLY A 814 -5.93 -3.23 8.96
C GLY A 814 -4.62 -4.05 8.88
N ALA A 815 -3.81 -4.07 9.95
CA ALA A 815 -2.53 -4.77 9.99
C ALA A 815 -2.68 -6.30 9.91
N CYS A 816 -1.59 -6.98 9.52
CA CYS A 816 -1.53 -8.44 9.42
C CYS A 816 -1.88 -9.15 10.74
N SER A 817 -2.43 -10.36 10.66
CA SER A 817 -2.61 -11.22 11.84
C SER A 817 -1.26 -11.52 12.50
N GLY A 818 -1.07 -11.06 13.74
CA GLY A 818 0.18 -11.23 14.49
C GLY A 818 1.27 -10.21 14.17
N CYS A 819 0.93 -9.07 13.55
CA CYS A 819 1.85 -7.98 13.25
C CYS A 819 2.72 -7.59 14.46
N GLY A 820 4.03 -7.48 14.26
CA GLY A 820 4.97 -7.06 15.30
C GLY A 820 5.01 -5.55 15.55
N GLU A 821 4.39 -4.72 14.72
CA GLU A 821 4.46 -3.26 14.84
C GLU A 821 3.42 -2.68 15.81
N THR A 822 2.14 -3.05 15.62
CA THR A 822 1.01 -2.42 16.29
C THR A 822 0.95 -2.58 17.82
N PRO A 823 1.53 -3.61 18.47
CA PRO A 823 1.60 -3.65 19.93
C PRO A 823 2.33 -2.43 20.52
N TYR A 824 3.37 -1.91 19.86
CA TYR A 824 4.11 -0.73 20.29
C TYR A 824 3.28 0.55 20.15
N VAL A 825 2.66 0.76 18.99
CA VAL A 825 1.78 1.92 18.72
C VAL A 825 0.59 1.94 19.69
N LYS A 826 -0.03 0.78 19.93
CA LYS A 826 -1.09 0.62 20.94
C LYS A 826 -0.60 1.05 22.32
N LEU A 827 0.58 0.63 22.74
CA LEU A 827 1.14 0.98 24.04
C LEU A 827 1.35 2.50 24.18
N ILE A 828 1.88 3.17 23.16
CA ILE A 828 2.04 4.63 23.16
C ILE A 828 0.68 5.32 23.36
N SER A 829 -0.33 4.90 22.58
CA SER A 829 -1.69 5.45 22.69
C SER A 829 -2.31 5.27 24.08
N GLN A 830 -1.97 4.18 24.79
CA GLN A 830 -2.42 3.92 26.16
C GLN A 830 -1.74 4.83 27.20
N LEU A 831 -0.50 5.24 26.94
CA LEU A 831 0.29 6.03 27.89
C LEU A 831 0.13 7.54 27.68
N PHE A 832 -0.03 7.98 26.44
CA PHE A 832 0.06 9.40 26.05
C PHE A 832 -1.06 9.87 25.11
N GLY A 833 -1.95 8.97 24.69
CA GLY A 833 -2.91 9.23 23.61
C GLY A 833 -3.92 10.34 23.87
N ASP A 834 -4.11 10.79 25.12
CA ASP A 834 -4.97 11.93 25.44
C ASP A 834 -4.36 13.31 25.07
N ARG A 835 -3.10 13.33 24.63
CA ARG A 835 -2.34 14.51 24.22
C ARG A 835 -1.35 14.23 23.09
N GLU A 836 -1.52 13.12 22.37
CA GLU A 836 -0.59 12.63 21.35
C GLU A 836 -0.82 13.32 20.00
N MET A 837 0.27 13.74 19.38
CA MET A 837 0.35 14.20 17.99
C MET A 837 1.22 13.20 17.22
N VAL A 838 0.74 12.69 16.08
CA VAL A 838 1.45 11.68 15.28
C VAL A 838 1.77 12.20 13.89
N ALA A 839 3.07 12.30 13.60
CA ALA A 839 3.59 12.43 12.24
C ALA A 839 4.05 11.05 11.75
N ASN A 840 3.32 10.47 10.80
CA ASN A 840 3.55 9.10 10.36
C ASN A 840 4.19 9.06 8.96
N ALA A 841 5.30 8.34 8.81
CA ALA A 841 5.89 8.07 7.51
C ALA A 841 5.00 7.16 6.67
N THR A 842 5.07 7.30 5.35
CA THR A 842 4.44 6.32 4.45
C THR A 842 5.09 4.94 4.63
N GLY A 843 4.30 3.89 4.82
CA GLY A 843 4.79 2.53 5.08
C GLY A 843 3.70 1.64 5.64
N CYS A 844 4.06 0.49 6.25
CA CYS A 844 3.06 -0.34 6.95
C CYS A 844 2.24 0.50 7.94
N SER A 845 2.92 1.34 8.72
CA SER A 845 2.33 2.14 9.77
C SER A 845 1.30 3.13 9.27
N SER A 846 1.52 3.81 8.14
CA SER A 846 0.46 4.66 7.58
C SER A 846 -0.68 3.85 6.99
N ILE A 847 -0.40 2.72 6.32
CA ILE A 847 -1.43 1.90 5.68
C ILE A 847 -2.41 1.32 6.70
N TYR A 848 -1.94 0.73 7.81
CA TYR A 848 -2.88 0.22 8.81
C TYR A 848 -3.50 1.30 9.70
N SER A 849 -2.94 2.52 9.71
CA SER A 849 -3.42 3.65 10.53
C SER A 849 -4.38 4.58 9.81
N GLY A 850 -4.35 4.63 8.47
CA GLY A 850 -5.05 5.65 7.70
C GLY A 850 -5.47 5.21 6.30
N SER A 851 -5.81 3.93 6.11
CA SER A 851 -6.47 3.49 4.87
C SER A 851 -7.98 3.66 4.98
N VAL A 852 -8.49 4.70 4.34
CA VAL A 852 -9.94 4.96 4.31
C VAL A 852 -10.69 3.75 3.75
N PRO A 853 -11.84 3.38 4.35
CA PRO A 853 -12.61 4.20 5.29
C PRO A 853 -12.29 3.91 6.78
N SER A 854 -11.27 3.10 7.07
CA SER A 854 -11.01 2.50 8.39
C SER A 854 -9.85 3.17 9.13
N THR A 855 -10.14 3.84 10.24
CA THR A 855 -9.16 4.49 11.12
C THR A 855 -9.14 3.82 12.51
N PRO A 856 -8.00 3.25 12.95
CA PRO A 856 -7.87 2.57 14.23
C PRO A 856 -7.60 3.50 15.41
N TYR A 857 -7.08 4.71 15.16
CA TYR A 857 -6.96 5.72 16.21
C TYR A 857 -8.36 6.15 16.65
N THR A 858 -8.59 6.28 17.94
CA THR A 858 -9.92 6.59 18.52
C THR A 858 -9.80 7.54 19.71
N THR A 859 -10.92 7.92 20.30
CA THR A 859 -10.98 8.85 21.43
C THR A 859 -11.39 8.18 22.73
N ASN A 860 -10.96 8.76 23.85
CA ASN A 860 -11.43 8.41 25.19
C ASN A 860 -12.83 9.01 25.47
N GLU A 861 -13.35 8.80 26.69
CA GLU A 861 -14.66 9.31 27.12
C GLU A 861 -14.77 10.85 27.15
N LYS A 862 -13.64 11.58 27.17
CA LYS A 862 -13.58 13.05 27.08
C LYS A 862 -13.48 13.55 25.65
N GLY A 863 -13.50 12.67 24.65
CA GLY A 863 -13.31 13.02 23.24
C GLY A 863 -11.85 13.31 22.85
N GLN A 864 -10.89 12.99 23.71
CA GLN A 864 -9.46 13.20 23.47
C GLN A 864 -8.85 11.94 22.86
N GLY A 865 -7.95 12.09 21.89
CA GLY A 865 -7.24 10.98 21.27
C GLY A 865 -6.08 11.45 20.38
N PRO A 866 -5.30 10.53 19.81
CA PRO A 866 -4.17 10.88 18.96
C PRO A 866 -4.61 11.64 17.71
N ALA A 867 -4.02 12.80 17.48
CA ALA A 867 -4.15 13.54 16.23
C ALA A 867 -3.11 13.00 15.23
N TRP A 868 -3.56 12.35 14.17
CA TRP A 868 -2.69 11.61 13.24
C TRP A 868 -2.66 12.25 11.86
N ALA A 869 -1.47 12.34 11.27
CA ALA A 869 -1.30 12.74 9.88
C ALA A 869 -0.12 12.00 9.21
N ASN A 870 -0.25 11.76 7.91
CA ASN A 870 0.81 11.28 7.02
C ASN A 870 1.05 12.35 5.95
N SER A 871 2.29 12.86 5.89
CA SER A 871 2.75 13.73 4.80
C SER A 871 3.24 12.87 3.64
N LEU A 872 4.53 12.55 3.58
CA LEU A 872 5.13 11.69 2.56
C LEU A 872 6.01 10.59 3.20
N PHE A 873 6.79 9.90 2.36
CA PHE A 873 7.68 8.83 2.83
C PHE A 873 9.00 9.41 3.34
N GLU A 874 9.49 10.43 2.65
CA GLU A 874 10.80 11.05 2.77
C GLU A 874 10.89 12.15 3.84
N ASP A 875 9.77 12.79 4.20
CA ASP A 875 9.74 14.05 4.98
C ASP A 875 9.15 13.91 6.39
N PHE A 876 8.85 12.68 6.82
CA PHE A 876 8.04 12.42 8.01
C PHE A 876 8.63 12.99 9.31
N CYS A 877 9.96 13.08 9.39
CA CYS A 877 10.63 13.68 10.54
C CYS A 877 10.50 15.20 10.51
N GLU A 878 10.76 15.83 9.37
CA GLU A 878 10.65 17.27 9.17
C GLU A 878 9.21 17.75 9.35
N PHE A 879 8.24 16.93 8.94
CA PHE A 879 6.82 17.15 9.18
C PHE A 879 6.50 17.17 10.67
N GLY A 880 7.00 16.19 11.43
CA GLY A 880 6.86 16.16 12.89
C GLY A 880 7.56 17.31 13.61
N LEU A 881 8.74 17.72 13.12
CA LEU A 881 9.42 18.92 13.62
C LEU A 881 8.58 20.17 13.36
N GLY A 882 7.98 20.31 12.18
CA GLY A 882 7.08 21.41 11.85
C GLY A 882 5.89 21.51 12.82
N MET A 883 5.30 20.38 13.22
CA MET A 883 4.24 20.33 14.23
C MET A 883 4.74 20.84 15.59
N GLU A 884 5.93 20.44 16.04
CA GLU A 884 6.49 20.87 17.32
C GLU A 884 6.86 22.35 17.32
N LEU A 885 7.44 22.87 16.23
CA LEU A 885 7.74 24.29 16.11
C LEU A 885 6.47 25.16 16.20
N ALA A 886 5.38 24.72 15.57
CA ALA A 886 4.08 25.37 15.69
C ALA A 886 3.54 25.32 17.13
N ASN A 887 3.60 24.14 17.76
CA ASN A 887 3.22 23.95 19.16
C ASN A 887 3.99 24.89 20.10
N LYS A 888 5.33 24.87 20.04
CA LYS A 888 6.21 25.77 20.81
C LYS A 888 5.84 27.24 20.63
N LYS A 889 5.63 27.69 19.39
CA LYS A 889 5.28 29.09 19.09
C LYS A 889 3.94 29.50 19.71
N LEU A 890 2.92 28.65 19.61
CA LEU A 890 1.59 28.94 20.13
C LEU A 890 1.54 28.87 21.66
N ARG A 891 2.29 27.95 22.27
CA ARG A 891 2.43 27.91 23.73
C ARG A 891 3.20 29.12 24.27
N ASN A 892 4.19 29.63 23.55
CA ASN A 892 4.86 30.89 23.94
C ASN A 892 3.91 32.09 23.85
N ARG A 893 2.97 32.10 22.89
CA ARG A 893 1.92 33.13 22.82
C ARG A 893 1.01 33.09 24.06
N LEU A 894 0.65 31.90 24.53
CA LEU A 894 -0.10 31.73 25.79
C LEU A 894 0.68 32.27 26.99
N GLU A 895 1.97 31.93 27.10
CA GLU A 895 2.82 32.41 28.19
C GLU A 895 2.87 33.95 28.23
N GLU A 896 3.10 34.59 27.08
CA GLU A 896 3.15 36.06 27.02
C GLU A 896 1.80 36.70 27.35
N ALA A 897 0.68 36.11 26.90
CA ALA A 897 -0.65 36.57 27.27
C ALA A 897 -0.89 36.44 28.79
N MET A 898 -0.46 35.35 29.40
CA MET A 898 -0.56 35.11 30.84
C MET A 898 0.30 36.08 31.65
N LYS A 899 1.56 36.30 31.26
CA LYS A 899 2.43 37.30 31.90
C LYS A 899 1.84 38.70 31.84
N ALA A 900 1.29 39.08 30.68
CA ALA A 900 0.62 40.37 30.51
C ALA A 900 -0.64 40.47 31.39
N ALA A 901 -1.45 39.40 31.47
CA ALA A 901 -2.61 39.36 32.36
C ALA A 901 -2.23 39.47 33.84
N ILE A 902 -1.14 38.82 34.26
CA ILE A 902 -0.60 38.92 35.63
C ILE A 902 -0.17 40.36 35.95
N ALA A 903 0.46 41.04 34.99
CA ALA A 903 0.91 42.42 35.14
C ALA A 903 -0.23 43.46 35.10
N ALA A 904 -1.36 43.14 34.47
CA ALA A 904 -2.47 44.08 34.31
C ALA A 904 -3.16 44.45 35.64
N GLU A 905 -3.53 45.73 35.74
CA GLU A 905 -4.37 46.23 36.84
C GLU A 905 -5.81 45.75 36.66
N GLY A 906 -6.40 45.19 37.72
CA GLY A 906 -7.77 44.65 37.71
C GLY A 906 -7.89 43.15 37.47
N THR A 907 -6.81 42.43 37.15
CA THR A 907 -6.82 40.95 37.10
C THR A 907 -6.97 40.37 38.52
N PRO A 908 -8.00 39.54 38.79
CA PRO A 908 -8.20 38.93 40.11
C PRO A 908 -7.03 38.05 40.54
N ALA A 909 -6.76 37.97 41.85
CA ALA A 909 -5.63 37.20 42.39
C ALA A 909 -5.67 35.71 41.99
N GLU A 910 -6.85 35.11 41.96
CA GLU A 910 -7.06 33.71 41.54
C GLU A 910 -6.62 33.45 40.10
N TYR A 911 -6.80 34.41 39.18
CA TYR A 911 -6.34 34.30 37.80
C TYR A 911 -4.82 34.39 37.74
N LYS A 912 -4.22 35.30 38.52
CA LYS A 912 -2.76 35.46 38.56
C LYS A 912 -2.08 34.18 39.07
N GLU A 913 -2.64 33.58 40.11
CA GLU A 913 -2.14 32.31 40.67
C GLU A 913 -2.25 31.17 39.67
N ALA A 914 -3.42 30.99 39.03
CA ALA A 914 -3.61 29.94 38.04
C ALA A 914 -2.69 30.11 36.82
N PHE A 915 -2.51 31.34 36.32
CA PHE A 915 -1.59 31.63 35.23
C PHE A 915 -0.14 31.38 35.60
N GLN A 916 0.29 31.75 36.82
CA GLN A 916 1.64 31.46 37.29
C GLN A 916 1.88 29.94 37.44
N GLU A 917 0.90 29.21 37.99
CA GLU A 917 0.96 27.75 38.11
C GLU A 917 1.16 27.08 36.74
N TRP A 918 0.49 27.57 35.70
CA TRP A 918 0.70 27.09 34.34
C TRP A 918 2.09 27.44 33.81
N ILE A 919 2.57 28.68 33.98
CA ILE A 919 3.89 29.11 33.50
C ILE A 919 4.99 28.21 34.11
N ASP A 920 4.92 27.95 35.41
CA ASP A 920 5.91 27.12 36.12
C ASP A 920 5.80 25.63 35.74
N GLY A 921 4.59 25.18 35.38
CA GLY A 921 4.27 23.80 35.05
C GLY A 921 4.17 23.48 33.56
N ARG A 922 4.38 24.44 32.64
CA ARG A 922 4.01 24.29 31.22
C ARG A 922 4.74 23.15 30.51
N ASN A 923 5.95 22.80 30.93
CA ASN A 923 6.73 21.73 30.29
C ASN A 923 6.56 20.36 30.97
N ASP A 924 5.65 20.26 31.95
CA ASP A 924 5.26 19.03 32.61
C ASP A 924 3.82 18.68 32.22
N ALA A 925 3.60 17.44 31.77
CA ALA A 925 2.30 17.01 31.27
C ALA A 925 1.22 17.00 32.35
N ASP A 926 1.54 16.56 33.56
CA ASP A 926 0.56 16.42 34.64
C ASP A 926 0.25 17.79 35.28
N LYS A 927 1.27 18.63 35.46
CA LYS A 927 1.09 20.01 35.95
C LYS A 927 0.32 20.88 34.95
N SER A 928 0.66 20.82 33.67
CA SER A 928 -0.05 21.60 32.64
C SER A 928 -1.51 21.18 32.49
N LYS A 929 -1.84 19.90 32.65
CA LYS A 929 -3.23 19.40 32.71
C LYS A 929 -3.98 19.97 33.92
N ALA A 930 -3.39 19.86 35.12
CA ALA A 930 -4.02 20.37 36.34
C ALA A 930 -4.27 21.89 36.26
N ALA A 931 -3.33 22.66 35.71
CA ALA A 931 -3.49 24.09 35.50
C ALA A 931 -4.55 24.40 34.42
N ALA A 932 -4.60 23.65 33.32
CA ALA A 932 -5.60 23.83 32.26
C ALA A 932 -7.04 23.64 32.77
N GLU A 933 -7.27 22.63 33.63
CA GLU A 933 -8.59 22.38 34.24
C GLU A 933 -9.09 23.58 35.06
N LYS A 934 -8.18 24.32 35.71
CA LYS A 934 -8.49 25.56 36.45
C LYS A 934 -8.68 26.76 35.52
N ILE A 935 -7.80 26.92 34.54
CA ILE A 935 -7.72 28.11 33.68
C ILE A 935 -8.87 28.18 32.68
N ILE A 936 -9.26 27.07 32.06
CA ILE A 936 -10.23 27.08 30.95
C ILE A 936 -11.58 27.72 31.36
N PRO A 937 -12.22 27.31 32.47
CA PRO A 937 -13.47 27.94 32.91
C PRO A 937 -13.32 29.45 33.21
N MET A 938 -12.17 29.85 33.78
CA MET A 938 -11.88 31.25 34.11
C MET A 938 -11.80 32.12 32.86
N VAL A 939 -10.99 31.70 31.87
CA VAL A 939 -10.78 32.51 30.66
C VAL A 939 -12.02 32.55 29.76
N GLU A 940 -12.80 31.47 29.71
CA GLU A 940 -14.07 31.43 28.97
C GLU A 940 -15.11 32.40 29.56
N ALA A 941 -15.15 32.54 30.89
CA ALA A 941 -16.05 33.49 31.55
C ALA A 941 -15.62 34.96 31.37
N ALA A 942 -14.32 35.19 31.14
CA ALA A 942 -13.72 36.52 31.08
C ALA A 942 -13.36 37.01 29.65
N LYS A 943 -13.48 36.16 28.62
CA LYS A 943 -13.00 36.45 27.26
C LYS A 943 -13.59 37.72 26.63
N ASP A 944 -14.84 38.04 26.94
CA ASP A 944 -15.50 39.24 26.40
C ASP A 944 -15.10 40.54 27.12
N LYS A 945 -14.38 40.43 28.25
CA LYS A 945 -14.02 41.56 29.14
C LYS A 945 -12.52 41.76 29.31
N CYS A 946 -11.71 40.75 28.99
CA CYS A 946 -10.25 40.79 29.10
C CYS A 946 -9.64 40.25 27.80
N SER A 947 -8.92 41.11 27.08
CA SER A 947 -8.26 40.74 25.81
C SER A 947 -7.24 39.62 25.98
N TYR A 948 -6.54 39.57 27.13
CA TYR A 948 -5.62 38.47 27.43
C TYR A 948 -6.36 37.16 27.65
N CYS A 949 -7.50 37.18 28.37
CA CYS A 949 -8.35 35.99 28.52
C CYS A 949 -8.95 35.55 27.19
N ALA A 950 -9.30 36.48 26.29
CA ALA A 950 -9.75 36.14 24.94
C ALA A 950 -8.68 35.37 24.17
N THR A 951 -7.43 35.85 24.19
CA THR A 951 -6.29 35.14 23.57
C THR A 951 -6.04 33.79 24.22
N ILE A 952 -6.09 33.67 25.55
CA ILE A 952 -5.88 32.38 26.23
C ILE A 952 -7.01 31.40 25.89
N ALA A 953 -8.26 31.86 25.82
CA ALA A 953 -9.41 31.04 25.43
C ALA A 953 -9.33 30.56 23.97
N GLU A 954 -8.86 31.42 23.05
CA GLU A 954 -8.65 31.08 21.63
C GLU A 954 -7.64 29.93 21.47
N PHE A 955 -6.56 29.93 22.26
CA PHE A 955 -5.48 28.92 22.18
C PHE A 955 -5.54 27.88 23.30
N LYS A 956 -6.69 27.66 23.94
CA LYS A 956 -6.81 26.76 25.11
C LYS A 956 -6.33 25.33 24.88
N ASP A 957 -6.42 24.81 23.65
CA ASP A 957 -5.96 23.47 23.27
C ASP A 957 -4.42 23.33 23.24
N TYR A 958 -3.69 24.41 23.55
CA TYR A 958 -2.23 24.46 23.72
C TYR A 958 -1.80 24.60 25.19
N LEU A 959 -2.75 24.69 26.14
CA LEU A 959 -2.42 24.74 27.56
C LEU A 959 -1.73 23.44 28.01
N ILE A 960 -2.28 22.30 27.63
CA ILE A 960 -1.71 20.98 27.95
C ILE A 960 -0.45 20.74 27.11
N LYS A 961 0.65 20.28 27.73
CA LYS A 961 1.85 19.86 26.98
C LYS A 961 1.46 18.72 26.04
N ARG A 962 1.70 18.86 24.73
CA ARG A 962 1.50 17.80 23.73
C ARG A 962 2.64 16.77 23.77
N SER A 963 2.36 15.56 23.34
CA SER A 963 3.35 14.49 23.13
C SER A 963 3.56 14.32 21.62
N GLN A 964 4.64 14.87 21.06
CA GLN A 964 4.94 14.74 19.64
C GLN A 964 5.62 13.40 19.34
N TRP A 965 4.94 12.53 18.60
CA TRP A 965 5.44 11.24 18.14
C TRP A 965 5.61 11.22 16.62
N ILE A 966 6.77 10.75 16.17
CA ILE A 966 7.14 10.58 14.77
C ILE A 966 7.32 9.09 14.53
N ILE A 967 6.45 8.48 13.73
CA ILE A 967 6.39 7.02 13.58
C ILE A 967 6.78 6.62 12.16
N GLY A 968 7.79 5.77 12.02
CA GLY A 968 8.26 5.29 10.72
C GLY A 968 8.76 3.85 10.76
N GLY A 969 8.74 3.18 9.61
CA GLY A 969 9.42 1.88 9.45
C GLY A 969 10.93 2.03 9.26
N ASP A 970 11.64 0.91 9.13
CA ASP A 970 13.07 0.93 8.86
C ASP A 970 13.41 1.56 7.50
N GLY A 971 12.60 1.34 6.47
CA GLY A 971 12.86 1.96 5.16
C GLY A 971 12.80 3.49 5.15
N ALA A 972 11.86 4.08 5.89
CA ALA A 972 11.81 5.52 6.07
C ALA A 972 13.05 6.01 6.83
N SER A 973 13.39 5.33 7.92
CA SER A 973 14.34 5.84 8.93
C SER A 973 15.81 5.57 8.60
N TYR A 974 16.12 4.47 7.92
CA TYR A 974 17.49 4.08 7.59
C TYR A 974 17.92 4.52 6.20
N ASP A 975 16.98 4.74 5.28
CA ASP A 975 17.20 5.04 3.88
C ASP A 975 16.68 6.44 3.48
N ILE A 976 15.43 6.55 3.03
CA ILE A 976 14.94 7.72 2.29
C ILE A 976 14.81 8.98 3.15
N GLY A 977 14.27 8.85 4.37
CA GLY A 977 14.08 9.95 5.32
C GLY A 977 15.21 10.05 6.34
N TYR A 978 16.32 9.32 6.17
CA TYR A 978 17.42 9.35 7.14
C TYR A 978 18.06 10.74 7.27
N GLY A 979 18.20 11.49 6.18
CA GLY A 979 18.73 12.86 6.24
C GLY A 979 17.85 13.80 7.05
N GLY A 980 16.53 13.67 6.91
CA GLY A 980 15.54 14.37 7.71
C GLY A 980 15.58 13.97 9.18
N LEU A 981 15.61 12.66 9.45
CA LEU A 981 15.73 12.11 10.81
C LEU A 981 16.97 12.66 11.52
N ASP A 982 18.14 12.58 10.88
CA ASP A 982 19.41 13.08 11.40
C ASP A 982 19.32 14.57 11.74
N HIS A 983 18.76 15.39 10.85
CA HIS A 983 18.57 16.81 11.09
C HIS A 983 17.63 17.11 12.27
N VAL A 984 16.53 16.35 12.38
CA VAL A 984 15.53 16.55 13.43
C VAL A 984 16.08 16.18 14.80
N ILE A 985 16.79 15.06 14.94
CA ILE A 985 17.45 14.73 16.22
C ILE A 985 18.59 15.70 16.54
N ALA A 986 19.27 16.25 15.53
CA ALA A 986 20.31 17.25 15.75
C ALA A 986 19.75 18.59 16.26
N SER A 987 18.47 18.90 16.00
CA SER A 987 17.84 20.18 16.38
C SER A 987 17.73 20.40 17.89
N GLY A 988 17.71 19.33 18.68
CA GLY A 988 17.51 19.40 20.14
C GLY A 988 16.06 19.64 20.57
N GLU A 989 15.08 19.69 19.65
CA GLU A 989 13.67 19.86 20.00
C GLU A 989 13.07 18.60 20.65
N ASP A 990 12.06 18.79 21.51
CA ASP A 990 11.37 17.73 22.27
C ASP A 990 10.41 16.94 21.35
N VAL A 991 10.96 15.92 20.67
CA VAL A 991 10.24 15.02 19.76
C VAL A 991 10.60 13.56 20.02
N ASN A 992 9.62 12.66 19.87
CA ASN A 992 9.80 11.23 20.09
C ASN A 992 9.68 10.46 18.77
N ILE A 993 10.77 9.83 18.32
CA ILE A 993 10.81 9.04 17.09
C ILE A 993 10.70 7.55 17.43
N LEU A 994 9.67 6.88 16.92
CA LEU A 994 9.53 5.43 16.97
C LEU A 994 9.85 4.82 15.59
N VAL A 995 10.93 4.05 15.54
CA VAL A 995 11.31 3.25 14.38
C VAL A 995 10.84 1.81 14.57
N LEU A 996 9.88 1.40 13.75
CA LEU A 996 9.35 0.04 13.68
C LEU A 996 10.24 -0.78 12.73
N ASP A 997 11.27 -1.40 13.29
CA ASP A 997 12.33 -2.06 12.51
C ASP A 997 11.93 -3.49 12.14
N THR A 998 11.38 -3.62 10.93
CA THR A 998 11.07 -4.91 10.31
C THR A 998 12.23 -5.41 9.44
N GLU A 999 13.32 -4.64 9.34
CA GLU A 999 14.53 -4.92 8.58
C GLU A 999 14.32 -5.16 7.07
N VAL A 1000 13.16 -4.82 6.53
CA VAL A 1000 12.81 -4.88 5.10
C VAL A 1000 11.71 -3.86 4.81
N TYR A 1001 11.53 -3.47 3.55
CA TYR A 1001 10.40 -2.64 3.15
C TYR A 1001 9.13 -3.48 3.08
N SER A 1002 8.52 -3.69 4.24
CA SER A 1002 7.41 -4.64 4.42
C SER A 1002 6.16 -4.27 3.62
N ASN A 1003 5.91 -2.98 3.38
CA ASN A 1003 4.70 -2.55 2.65
C ASN A 1003 4.72 -2.89 1.17
N THR A 1004 5.86 -2.69 0.53
CA THR A 1004 6.02 -2.75 -0.92
C THR A 1004 6.40 -4.14 -1.42
N GLY A 1005 6.54 -5.14 -0.54
CA GLY A 1005 6.80 -6.53 -0.92
C GLY A 1005 7.98 -7.20 -0.23
N GLY A 1006 8.69 -6.51 0.68
CA GLY A 1006 9.86 -7.04 1.37
C GLY A 1006 11.15 -6.82 0.59
N GLN A 1007 11.35 -5.60 0.09
CA GLN A 1007 12.62 -5.15 -0.47
C GLN A 1007 13.69 -4.97 0.62
N SER A 1008 14.95 -5.08 0.20
CA SER A 1008 16.11 -4.79 1.03
C SER A 1008 16.05 -3.35 1.57
N SER A 1009 16.62 -3.16 2.76
CA SER A 1009 16.85 -1.85 3.37
C SER A 1009 18.26 -1.79 3.93
N LYS A 1010 18.73 -0.60 4.32
CA LYS A 1010 19.97 -0.51 5.11
C LYS A 1010 19.84 -1.18 6.48
N ALA A 1011 18.62 -1.45 6.94
CA ALA A 1011 18.34 -2.21 8.16
C ALA A 1011 18.36 -3.74 7.95
N THR A 1012 18.28 -4.24 6.70
CA THR A 1012 18.34 -5.68 6.41
C THR A 1012 19.68 -6.28 6.88
N PRO A 1013 19.66 -7.43 7.58
CA PRO A 1013 20.86 -8.10 8.10
C PRO A 1013 21.66 -8.78 6.97
N LEU A 1014 22.95 -9.04 7.24
CA LEU A 1014 23.81 -9.80 6.34
C LEU A 1014 23.26 -11.22 6.18
N GLY A 1015 23.17 -11.71 4.94
CA GLY A 1015 22.73 -13.06 4.61
C GLY A 1015 21.22 -13.26 4.55
N ALA A 1016 20.40 -12.24 4.83
CA ALA A 1016 18.96 -12.34 4.57
C ALA A 1016 18.67 -12.12 3.08
N ILE A 1017 17.75 -12.91 2.53
CA ILE A 1017 17.12 -12.65 1.24
C ILE A 1017 15.99 -11.65 1.43
N ALA A 1018 16.01 -10.64 0.58
CA ALA A 1018 14.95 -9.70 0.33
C ALA A 1018 14.95 -9.41 -1.18
N LYS A 1019 13.92 -8.74 -1.71
CA LYS A 1019 13.99 -8.23 -3.09
C LYS A 1019 15.15 -7.22 -3.20
N PHE A 1020 15.89 -7.24 -4.31
CA PHE A 1020 17.18 -6.52 -4.51
C PHE A 1020 18.36 -7.03 -3.67
N ALA A 1021 18.14 -8.12 -2.92
CA ALA A 1021 19.16 -8.92 -2.27
C ALA A 1021 18.85 -10.41 -2.50
N ALA A 1022 18.52 -10.77 -3.75
CA ALA A 1022 18.05 -12.10 -4.12
C ALA A 1022 19.03 -13.24 -3.76
N SER A 1023 20.33 -12.94 -3.71
CA SER A 1023 21.39 -13.87 -3.31
C SER A 1023 21.82 -13.76 -1.84
N GLY A 1024 21.04 -13.04 -1.02
CA GLY A 1024 21.39 -12.70 0.36
C GLY A 1024 22.22 -11.41 0.44
N LYS A 1025 21.86 -10.54 1.37
CA LYS A 1025 22.55 -9.25 1.54
C LYS A 1025 24.01 -9.42 1.94
N ARG A 1026 24.91 -8.68 1.31
CA ARG A 1026 26.37 -8.84 1.47
C ARG A 1026 27.00 -7.89 2.48
N VAL A 1027 26.25 -6.90 2.96
CA VAL A 1027 26.72 -5.89 3.91
C VAL A 1027 25.93 -5.94 5.20
N ARG A 1028 26.61 -5.69 6.34
CA ARG A 1028 25.99 -5.66 7.66
C ARG A 1028 24.86 -4.62 7.76
N LYS A 1029 23.98 -4.80 8.74
CA LYS A 1029 22.95 -3.82 9.12
C LYS A 1029 23.61 -2.48 9.51
N LYS A 1030 23.04 -1.35 9.04
CA LYS A 1030 23.41 0.01 9.50
C LYS A 1030 23.02 0.14 10.97
N ASP A 1031 23.90 0.69 11.80
CA ASP A 1031 23.66 0.86 13.23
C ASP A 1031 23.10 2.25 13.52
N LEU A 1032 21.82 2.48 13.21
CA LEU A 1032 21.17 3.79 13.35
C LEU A 1032 21.23 4.30 14.79
N GLY A 1033 20.96 3.42 15.76
CA GLY A 1033 20.97 3.79 17.18
C GLY A 1033 22.34 4.31 17.61
N MET A 1034 23.42 3.63 17.25
CA MET A 1034 24.78 4.09 17.59
C MET A 1034 25.24 5.33 16.83
N ILE A 1035 24.71 5.58 15.63
CA ILE A 1035 24.98 6.84 14.94
C ILE A 1035 24.33 8.00 15.72
N ALA A 1036 23.08 7.83 16.15
CA ALA A 1036 22.35 8.85 16.90
C ALA A 1036 22.99 9.18 18.26
N THR A 1037 23.57 8.19 18.97
CA THR A 1037 24.24 8.46 20.25
C THR A 1037 25.49 9.33 20.13
N THR A 1038 26.06 9.49 18.93
CA THR A 1038 27.26 10.35 18.72
C THR A 1038 27.00 11.84 18.96
N TYR A 1039 25.74 12.28 18.93
CA TYR A 1039 25.36 13.64 19.31
C TYR A 1039 25.52 13.90 20.82
N GLY A 1040 25.46 12.87 21.66
CA GLY A 1040 25.54 12.99 23.13
C GLY A 1040 24.23 13.43 23.80
N TYR A 1041 23.43 14.29 23.17
CA TYR A 1041 22.19 14.85 23.74
C TYR A 1041 20.89 14.23 23.19
N VAL A 1042 20.97 13.10 22.49
CA VAL A 1042 19.81 12.38 21.96
C VAL A 1042 19.54 11.16 22.84
N TYR A 1043 18.32 11.03 23.40
CA TYR A 1043 17.93 9.79 24.06
C TYR A 1043 17.77 8.69 23.01
N VAL A 1044 18.40 7.53 23.19
CA VAL A 1044 18.26 6.42 22.23
C VAL A 1044 17.98 5.12 22.96
N ALA A 1045 17.03 4.32 22.47
CA ALA A 1045 16.75 3.00 23.02
C ALA A 1045 16.53 1.96 21.92
N GLN A 1046 17.04 0.75 22.15
CA GLN A 1046 16.74 -0.43 21.35
C GLN A 1046 15.87 -1.38 22.19
N ILE A 1047 14.68 -1.72 21.68
CA ILE A 1047 13.65 -2.46 22.42
C ILE A 1047 13.14 -3.69 21.64
N ALA A 1048 12.62 -4.68 22.37
CA ALA A 1048 11.88 -5.81 21.83
C ALA A 1048 10.87 -6.30 22.88
N MET A 1049 9.57 -6.09 22.62
CA MET A 1049 8.47 -6.32 23.54
C MET A 1049 8.39 -7.77 24.04
N GLY A 1050 8.58 -8.72 23.13
CA GLY A 1050 8.54 -10.14 23.43
C GLY A 1050 9.73 -10.63 24.25
N ALA A 1051 10.87 -9.94 24.17
CA ALA A 1051 12.05 -10.25 24.96
C ALA A 1051 11.96 -9.71 26.39
N ASP A 1052 11.63 -8.42 26.54
CA ASP A 1052 11.45 -7.80 27.86
C ASP A 1052 10.38 -6.69 27.82
N GLN A 1053 9.22 -7.02 28.37
CA GLN A 1053 8.07 -6.11 28.46
C GLN A 1053 8.32 -4.94 29.42
N ALA A 1054 9.12 -5.14 30.47
CA ALA A 1054 9.42 -4.10 31.45
C ALA A 1054 10.45 -3.11 30.89
N GLN A 1055 11.49 -3.60 30.20
CA GLN A 1055 12.46 -2.75 29.51
C GLN A 1055 11.79 -1.91 28.42
N THR A 1056 10.89 -2.51 27.63
CA THR A 1056 10.10 -1.80 26.62
C THR A 1056 9.29 -0.64 27.22
N LEU A 1057 8.55 -0.90 28.31
CA LEU A 1057 7.78 0.13 29.00
C LEU A 1057 8.67 1.23 29.59
N LYS A 1058 9.83 0.84 30.16
CA LYS A 1058 10.79 1.78 30.74
C LYS A 1058 11.38 2.72 29.67
N ALA A 1059 11.84 2.16 28.55
CA ALA A 1059 12.44 2.93 27.46
C ALA A 1059 11.46 3.96 26.87
N ILE A 1060 10.21 3.56 26.60
CA ILE A 1060 9.18 4.47 26.07
C ILE A 1060 8.86 5.58 27.06
N ARG A 1061 8.82 5.28 28.37
CA ARG A 1061 8.59 6.30 29.40
C ARG A 1061 9.74 7.28 29.54
N GLU A 1062 10.97 6.80 29.49
CA GLU A 1062 12.16 7.65 29.56
C GLU A 1062 12.28 8.53 28.32
N ALA A 1063 12.04 7.98 27.13
CA ALA A 1063 12.01 8.72 25.87
C ALA A 1063 11.03 9.90 25.93
N GLU A 1064 9.79 9.66 26.35
CA GLU A 1064 8.78 10.73 26.42
C GLU A 1064 9.04 11.77 27.51
N ALA A 1065 9.71 11.35 28.60
CA ALA A 1065 10.05 12.26 29.69
C ALA A 1065 11.30 13.10 29.41
N TYR A 1066 12.15 12.68 28.47
CA TYR A 1066 13.39 13.37 28.13
C TYR A 1066 13.07 14.71 27.44
N PRO A 1067 13.55 15.87 27.95
CA PRO A 1067 13.25 17.19 27.40
C PRO A 1067 14.10 17.50 26.17
N GLY A 1068 13.99 16.67 25.13
CA GLY A 1068 14.80 16.73 23.93
C GLY A 1068 14.48 15.60 22.95
N PRO A 1069 15.32 15.38 21.93
CA PRO A 1069 15.05 14.40 20.90
C PRO A 1069 15.26 12.98 21.43
N SER A 1070 14.27 12.13 21.15
CA SER A 1070 14.26 10.72 21.54
C SER A 1070 14.12 9.80 20.32
N LEU A 1071 14.91 8.73 20.26
CA LEU A 1071 14.87 7.71 19.21
C LEU A 1071 14.69 6.31 19.81
N VAL A 1072 13.55 5.68 19.56
CA VAL A 1072 13.23 4.32 20.02
C VAL A 1072 13.17 3.39 18.81
N ILE A 1073 14.06 2.39 18.76
CA ILE A 1073 14.13 1.40 17.68
C ILE A 1073 13.56 0.07 18.20
N ALA A 1074 12.40 -0.31 17.67
CA ALA A 1074 11.65 -1.49 18.10
C ALA A 1074 11.77 -2.62 17.08
N TYR A 1075 12.20 -3.80 17.53
CA TYR A 1075 12.18 -4.98 16.66
C TYR A 1075 10.74 -5.42 16.39
N ALA A 1076 10.37 -5.51 15.11
CA ALA A 1076 9.01 -5.80 14.67
C ALA A 1076 8.99 -7.03 13.74
N PRO A 1077 8.65 -8.23 14.25
CA PRO A 1077 8.48 -9.41 13.41
C PRO A 1077 7.43 -9.21 12.31
N CYS A 1078 7.74 -9.66 11.11
CA CYS A 1078 6.93 -9.44 9.91
C CYS A 1078 6.68 -10.73 9.13
N ILE A 1079 5.55 -10.77 8.39
CA ILE A 1079 5.26 -11.86 7.45
C ILE A 1079 6.36 -12.04 6.39
N ASN A 1080 7.10 -10.97 6.05
CA ASN A 1080 8.23 -11.02 5.11
C ASN A 1080 9.46 -11.76 5.67
N HIS A 1081 9.57 -11.93 6.99
CA HIS A 1081 10.59 -12.80 7.59
C HIS A 1081 10.29 -14.28 7.30
N GLY A 1082 9.00 -14.60 7.13
CA GLY A 1082 8.51 -15.96 6.92
C GLY A 1082 8.84 -16.87 8.10
N LEU A 1083 8.36 -16.50 9.29
CA LEU A 1083 8.57 -17.28 10.51
C LEU A 1083 8.03 -18.70 10.34
N LYS A 1084 8.89 -19.72 10.45
CA LYS A 1084 8.45 -21.13 10.32
C LYS A 1084 7.44 -21.53 11.42
N ALA A 1085 7.54 -20.90 12.58
CA ALA A 1085 6.62 -21.11 13.70
C ALA A 1085 5.30 -20.31 13.56
N GLY A 1086 5.18 -19.46 12.53
CA GLY A 1086 4.02 -18.62 12.25
C GLY A 1086 3.98 -17.31 13.07
N MET A 1087 3.18 -16.35 12.60
CA MET A 1087 3.00 -15.04 13.25
C MET A 1087 2.29 -15.09 14.62
N GLY A 1088 1.76 -16.25 15.03
CA GLY A 1088 1.31 -16.48 16.40
C GLY A 1088 2.43 -16.60 17.42
N LYS A 1089 3.68 -16.59 16.96
CA LYS A 1089 4.91 -16.66 17.74
C LYS A 1089 5.77 -15.41 17.62
N SER A 1090 5.22 -14.28 17.14
CA SER A 1090 5.99 -13.04 16.95
C SER A 1090 6.70 -12.61 18.24
N GLN A 1091 6.01 -12.64 19.38
CA GLN A 1091 6.62 -12.30 20.67
C GLN A 1091 7.72 -13.29 21.09
N ALA A 1092 7.54 -14.58 20.84
CA ALA A 1092 8.58 -15.58 21.10
C ALA A 1092 9.78 -15.41 20.17
N GLU A 1093 9.57 -14.92 18.95
CA GLU A 1093 10.64 -14.64 18.00
C GLU A 1093 11.49 -13.44 18.42
N GLU A 1094 10.86 -12.37 18.92
CA GLU A 1094 11.56 -11.23 19.56
C GLU A 1094 12.43 -11.70 20.74
N ALA A 1095 11.89 -12.59 21.59
CA ALA A 1095 12.64 -13.15 22.71
C ALA A 1095 13.89 -13.94 22.25
N LYS A 1096 13.74 -14.81 21.24
CA LYS A 1096 14.86 -15.59 20.69
C LYS A 1096 15.91 -14.71 20.04
N ALA A 1097 15.49 -13.68 19.30
CA ALA A 1097 16.40 -12.73 18.67
C ALA A 1097 17.33 -12.07 19.70
N VAL A 1098 16.78 -11.69 20.87
CA VAL A 1098 17.59 -11.14 21.96
C VAL A 1098 18.43 -12.21 22.66
N GLU A 1099 17.85 -13.37 22.95
CA GLU A 1099 18.53 -14.47 23.64
C GLU A 1099 19.79 -14.94 22.90
N CYS A 1100 19.74 -15.05 21.57
CA CYS A 1100 20.87 -15.51 20.77
C CYS A 1100 21.85 -14.41 20.35
N GLY A 1101 21.58 -13.13 20.68
CA GLY A 1101 22.44 -12.00 20.35
C GLY A 1101 22.26 -11.44 18.94
N TYR A 1102 21.17 -11.80 18.26
CA TYR A 1102 20.78 -11.20 16.99
C TYR A 1102 20.29 -9.77 17.15
N TRP A 1103 19.55 -9.50 18.22
CA TRP A 1103 19.10 -8.19 18.67
C TRP A 1103 19.59 -7.94 20.10
N HIS A 1104 19.74 -6.68 20.50
CA HIS A 1104 20.16 -6.34 21.86
C HIS A 1104 19.21 -5.31 22.45
N LEU A 1105 19.09 -5.31 23.78
CA LEU A 1105 18.30 -4.33 24.51
C LEU A 1105 19.26 -3.38 25.21
N TRP A 1106 19.12 -2.09 24.95
CA TRP A 1106 19.96 -1.07 25.58
C TRP A 1106 19.28 0.30 25.52
N ARG A 1107 19.76 1.22 26.36
CA ARG A 1107 19.31 2.61 26.43
C ARG A 1107 20.52 3.52 26.58
N PHE A 1108 20.50 4.66 25.90
CA PHE A 1108 21.42 5.77 26.05
C PHE A 1108 20.61 6.95 26.56
N ASN A 1109 20.82 7.33 27.81
CA ASN A 1109 20.10 8.42 28.47
C ASN A 1109 21.07 9.57 28.80
N PRO A 1110 21.06 10.67 28.02
CA PRO A 1110 21.95 11.81 28.24
C PRO A 1110 21.87 12.41 29.65
N ALA A 1111 20.69 12.37 30.29
CA ALA A 1111 20.51 12.93 31.63
C ALA A 1111 21.37 12.25 32.72
N LEU A 1112 21.86 11.03 32.47
CA LEU A 1112 22.76 10.34 33.41
C LEU A 1112 24.17 10.94 33.41
N GLU A 1113 24.58 11.59 32.33
CA GLU A 1113 25.88 12.27 32.24
C GLU A 1113 25.95 13.43 33.24
N GLU A 1114 24.85 14.19 33.40
CA GLU A 1114 24.73 15.25 34.41
C GLU A 1114 24.87 14.72 35.86
N GLU A 1115 24.64 13.42 36.07
CA GLU A 1115 24.83 12.74 37.35
C GLU A 1115 26.23 12.09 37.49
N GLY A 1116 27.13 12.31 36.54
CA GLY A 1116 28.45 11.65 36.46
C GLY A 1116 28.38 10.15 36.20
N LYS A 1117 27.26 9.66 35.61
CA LYS A 1117 27.03 8.25 35.30
C LYS A 1117 27.15 7.99 33.81
N ASN A 1118 27.49 6.76 33.46
CA ASN A 1118 27.51 6.35 32.06
C ASN A 1118 26.09 6.42 31.45
N PRO A 1119 25.87 7.20 30.38
CA PRO A 1119 24.57 7.31 29.73
C PRO A 1119 24.13 6.00 29.08
N PHE A 1120 25.07 5.12 28.71
CA PHE A 1120 24.79 3.84 28.05
C PHE A 1120 24.56 2.70 29.04
N SER A 1121 23.37 2.10 29.00
CA SER A 1121 22.98 0.90 29.73
C SER A 1121 22.70 -0.25 28.77
N LEU A 1122 23.45 -1.36 28.87
CA LEU A 1122 23.16 -2.61 28.17
C LEU A 1122 22.18 -3.45 29.02
N ASP A 1123 20.91 -3.48 28.63
CA ASP A 1123 19.84 -4.12 29.39
C ASP A 1123 19.72 -5.63 29.09
N SER A 1124 20.09 -6.08 27.89
CA SER A 1124 20.09 -7.51 27.54
C SER A 1124 21.26 -8.25 28.19
N LYS A 1125 21.03 -9.53 28.56
CA LYS A 1125 22.06 -10.42 29.12
C LYS A 1125 23.09 -10.82 28.07
N GLU A 1126 24.15 -11.51 28.52
CA GLU A 1126 25.11 -12.13 27.62
C GLU A 1126 24.41 -13.14 26.68
N PRO A 1127 24.61 -13.03 25.35
CA PRO A 1127 23.94 -13.90 24.39
C PRO A 1127 24.33 -15.37 24.47
N ASN A 1128 23.36 -16.25 24.22
CA ASN A 1128 23.60 -17.66 23.92
C ASN A 1128 23.93 -17.84 22.42
N TRP A 1129 25.20 -17.67 22.06
CA TRP A 1129 25.66 -17.74 20.67
C TRP A 1129 25.40 -19.10 19.98
N GLU A 1130 25.29 -20.20 20.74
CA GLU A 1130 24.98 -21.52 20.18
C GLU A 1130 23.62 -21.54 19.47
N GLY A 1131 22.68 -20.69 19.90
CA GLY A 1131 21.35 -20.57 19.30
C GLY A 1131 21.27 -19.65 18.07
N PHE A 1132 22.33 -18.90 17.72
CA PHE A 1132 22.28 -17.87 16.69
C PHE A 1132 21.97 -18.45 15.30
N GLN A 1133 22.65 -19.52 14.92
CA GLN A 1133 22.46 -20.18 13.62
C GLN A 1133 21.06 -20.80 13.49
N ASP A 1134 20.52 -21.33 14.60
CA ASP A 1134 19.19 -21.92 14.62
C ASP A 1134 18.10 -20.86 14.55
N TYR A 1135 18.32 -19.68 15.15
CA TYR A 1135 17.47 -18.51 14.97
C TYR A 1135 17.37 -18.13 13.49
N LEU A 1136 18.51 -17.95 12.79
CA LEU A 1136 18.50 -17.66 11.34
C LEU A 1136 17.70 -18.71 10.56
N LYS A 1137 17.96 -20.00 10.81
CA LYS A 1137 17.25 -21.11 10.13
C LYS A 1137 15.76 -21.18 10.49
N GLY A 1138 15.31 -20.51 11.55
CA GLY A 1138 13.91 -20.38 11.96
C GLY A 1138 13.08 -19.51 11.00
N GLU A 1139 13.73 -18.69 10.19
CA GLU A 1139 13.10 -17.73 9.28
C GLU A 1139 13.35 -18.10 7.81
N VAL A 1140 12.31 -17.99 6.97
CA VAL A 1140 12.41 -18.32 5.54
C VAL A 1140 13.36 -17.37 4.80
N ARG A 1141 13.48 -16.11 5.22
CA ARG A 1141 14.41 -15.13 4.61
C ARG A 1141 15.88 -15.56 4.66
N PHE A 1142 16.29 -16.34 5.65
CA PHE A 1142 17.62 -16.95 5.68
C PHE A 1142 17.61 -18.38 5.11
N ALA A 1143 16.64 -19.22 5.53
CA ALA A 1143 16.58 -20.62 5.09
C ALA A 1143 16.49 -20.78 3.56
N SER A 1144 15.97 -19.77 2.85
CA SER A 1144 15.94 -19.75 1.38
C SER A 1144 17.33 -19.63 0.75
N VAL A 1145 18.30 -18.96 1.39
CA VAL A 1145 19.69 -18.87 0.92
C VAL A 1145 20.33 -20.24 0.90
N MET A 1146 20.18 -21.03 1.97
CA MET A 1146 20.71 -22.40 2.05
C MET A 1146 20.25 -23.29 0.90
N LYS A 1147 19.07 -22.98 0.36
CA LYS A 1147 18.45 -23.76 -0.71
C LYS A 1147 18.82 -23.27 -2.10
N GLN A 1148 18.93 -21.96 -2.29
CA GLN A 1148 19.20 -21.35 -3.59
C GLN A 1148 20.72 -21.25 -3.85
N TYR A 1149 21.51 -20.99 -2.81
CA TYR A 1149 22.94 -20.75 -2.85
C TYR A 1149 23.67 -21.57 -1.76
N PRO A 1150 23.59 -22.91 -1.79
CA PRO A 1150 24.08 -23.78 -0.71
C PRO A 1150 25.60 -23.64 -0.45
N THR A 1151 26.37 -23.28 -1.46
CA THR A 1151 27.82 -23.07 -1.36
C THR A 1151 28.19 -21.80 -0.60
N GLU A 1152 27.36 -20.75 -0.67
CA GLU A 1152 27.64 -19.44 -0.08
C GLU A 1152 26.94 -19.24 1.28
N ALA A 1153 25.87 -19.99 1.53
CA ALA A 1153 25.02 -19.81 2.72
C ALA A 1153 25.80 -19.96 4.04
N ALA A 1154 26.71 -20.94 4.13
CA ALA A 1154 27.51 -21.16 5.33
C ALA A 1154 28.41 -19.97 5.65
N ASP A 1155 29.08 -19.42 4.63
CA ASP A 1155 29.97 -18.27 4.78
C ASP A 1155 29.17 -17.00 5.15
N LEU A 1156 28.02 -16.78 4.52
CA LEU A 1156 27.14 -15.65 4.84
C LEU A 1156 26.63 -15.73 6.29
N PHE A 1157 26.22 -16.91 6.77
CA PHE A 1157 25.70 -17.02 8.13
C PHE A 1157 26.79 -16.94 9.19
N ALA A 1158 27.98 -17.47 8.89
CA ALA A 1158 29.15 -17.28 9.75
C ALA A 1158 29.56 -15.80 9.82
N ALA A 1159 29.56 -15.09 8.68
CA ALA A 1159 29.81 -13.66 8.65
C ALA A 1159 28.74 -12.86 9.39
N CYS A 1160 27.47 -13.26 9.30
CA CYS A 1160 26.38 -12.62 10.04
C CYS A 1160 26.59 -12.73 11.56
N GLU A 1161 26.94 -13.93 12.04
CA GLU A 1161 27.26 -14.17 13.45
C GLU A 1161 28.49 -13.39 13.92
N ASP A 1162 29.57 -13.34 13.12
CA ASP A 1162 30.76 -12.55 13.43
C ASP A 1162 30.45 -11.05 13.53
N MET A 1163 29.62 -10.52 12.62
CA MET A 1163 29.18 -9.12 12.69
C MET A 1163 28.31 -8.84 13.92
N ALA A 1164 27.45 -9.79 14.32
CA ALA A 1164 26.66 -9.67 15.54
C ALA A 1164 27.55 -9.66 16.79
N LYS A 1165 28.55 -10.55 16.87
CA LYS A 1165 29.55 -10.58 17.95
C LYS A 1165 30.35 -9.28 18.04
N LYS A 1166 30.77 -8.72 16.89
CA LYS A 1166 31.47 -7.43 16.83
C LYS A 1166 30.62 -6.28 17.35
N ARG A 1167 29.32 -6.25 17.02
CA ARG A 1167 28.37 -5.26 17.51
C ARG A 1167 28.11 -5.39 19.01
N TYR A 1168 27.92 -6.60 19.51
CA TYR A 1168 27.82 -6.85 20.96
C TYR A 1168 29.07 -6.36 21.70
N ALA A 1169 30.27 -6.65 21.16
CA ALA A 1169 31.53 -6.19 21.75
C ALA A 1169 31.66 -4.65 21.79
N SER A 1170 31.13 -3.91 20.79
CA SER A 1170 31.07 -2.44 20.89
C SER A 1170 30.14 -1.97 21.99
N TYR A 1171 28.97 -2.61 22.16
CA TYR A 1171 28.04 -2.22 23.23
C TYR A 1171 28.62 -2.48 24.62
N LYS A 1172 29.34 -3.60 24.81
CA LYS A 1172 30.07 -3.84 26.06
C LYS A 1172 31.12 -2.77 26.33
N ARG A 1173 31.84 -2.31 25.30
CA ARG A 1173 32.83 -1.23 25.47
C ARG A 1173 32.14 0.05 25.91
N MET A 1174 31.01 0.41 25.30
CA MET A 1174 30.24 1.59 25.70
C MET A 1174 29.74 1.50 27.14
N ALA A 1175 29.15 0.37 27.54
CA ALA A 1175 28.69 0.15 28.92
C ALA A 1175 29.83 0.18 29.97
N ALA A 1176 31.07 -0.04 29.53
CA ALA A 1176 32.25 -0.02 30.39
C ALA A 1176 33.04 1.30 30.35
N MET A 1177 32.63 2.28 29.54
CA MET A 1177 33.25 3.60 29.54
C MET A 1177 33.07 4.28 30.89
N ASP A 1178 34.11 4.96 31.36
CA ASP A 1178 34.08 5.79 32.55
C ASP A 1178 33.63 7.21 32.16
N TRP A 1179 32.60 7.70 32.83
CA TRP A 1179 31.97 9.01 32.64
C TRP A 1179 31.98 9.84 33.93
N SER A 1180 32.73 9.40 34.95
CA SER A 1180 32.98 10.24 36.11
C SER A 1180 33.87 11.41 35.70
N GLU A 1181 33.42 12.64 35.96
CA GLU A 1181 34.29 13.82 35.90
C GLU A 1181 35.29 13.73 37.08
N GLU A 1182 36.60 13.93 36.83
CA GLU A 1182 37.59 14.09 37.91
C GLU A 1182 37.36 15.35 38.76
#